data_AF-A0A8G2F2R3-F1
#
_entry.id   AF-A0A8G2F2R3-F1
#
_cell.length_a   1.000
_cell.length_b   1.000
_cell.length_c   1.000
_cell.angle_alpha   90.00
_cell.angle_beta   90.00
_cell.angle_gamma   90.00
#
_symmetry.space_group_name_H-M   'P 1'
#
loop_
_entity.id
_entity.type
_entity.pdbx_description
1 polymer ?
#
loop_
_entity_poly.entity_id
_entity_poly.type
_entity_poly.pdbx_seq_one_letter_code
_entity_poly.pdbx_strand_id
1 'polypeptide(L)'
;MSRKSLDLLNEGIRRQKAGFRALAASLYTQVPQDDPYHADALNLLGTVLFEEGRMQDAARLIGQAVRNSPGNATAWANLGGVARHITRPDAALACYRRAVLLAPNRADGLAGLTGLSGGRHRRTTLRRRLALWPLDVDAHIEFGNELAADGANGLAAMAFRRVQLLAPASPAGAYNHGNALRDTGEIDGADLCYRRDLSIAPGSADILNNRGLLFFSGGSWPAGEACFRQALAHAPDHAAANGNLARTLQKRERPNAAVQAYRRGLLSDPAAVPACCEIAGLMEAESWARRALAINPFAAEPYNRLALLATRDPARTDVLWRLRQGACIRPETADVWYNIGVERGRSGDAATAVRYCRRATQIDDGHALAHLNTALALLVQERFAEGWEEHRRRLDSPEAAPFLRRFAIPEWTGQDLAGARLLVWGEQGIGDEIQFLTLAPALLRRGAALTVLTEPRLRPILRRSFPGIAVPEVATPTGGWEDHHGCDLQIALGDLPHRLALFCGGEVRPEPWIVPDPERAMALRVGLLARHRGKRLVGITWRSIAPKTGARRSIPIDLWRAVAAMPEVALVSLQYGAAPEDYAAFAAQTGQPIDHAHGIEPLVDLDGLAALVAAVDLVVAPANNTVHFAGALAKPCWTLLPTRPDWRWGLTRDDSLWYPQTRVFRQQRDGDWEPVMVRVAAALGEWVEGQSARAPSSSQT
;
A
#
# COMPACT_ATOMS: atom_id res chain seq x y z
N MET A 1 -73.57 -24.78 6.23
CA MET A 1 -72.86 -25.29 7.43
C MET A 1 -73.88 -25.94 8.34
N SER A 2 -73.68 -27.21 8.73
CA SER A 2 -74.54 -27.86 9.72
C SER A 2 -74.20 -27.32 11.12
N ARG A 3 -75.19 -27.17 12.01
CA ARG A 3 -74.98 -26.75 13.41
C ARG A 3 -73.98 -27.65 14.14
N LYS A 4 -74.04 -28.96 13.84
CA LYS A 4 -73.14 -29.99 14.36
C LYS A 4 -71.67 -29.74 13.96
N SER A 5 -71.40 -29.41 12.70
CA SER A 5 -70.05 -29.12 12.21
C SER A 5 -69.44 -27.88 12.88
N LEU A 6 -70.26 -26.84 13.12
CA LEU A 6 -69.82 -25.62 13.82
C LEU A 6 -69.52 -25.87 15.30
N ASP A 7 -70.34 -26.68 15.98
CA ASP A 7 -70.13 -27.04 17.38
C ASP A 7 -68.86 -27.88 17.56
N LEU A 8 -68.61 -28.85 16.66
CA LEU A 8 -67.38 -29.66 16.64
C LEU A 8 -66.13 -28.80 16.39
N LEU A 9 -66.18 -27.87 15.44
CA LEU A 9 -65.07 -26.96 15.14
C LEU A 9 -64.74 -26.07 16.34
N ASN A 10 -65.75 -25.45 16.96
CA ASN A 10 -65.58 -24.57 18.11
C ASN A 10 -65.06 -25.32 19.33
N GLU A 11 -65.53 -26.55 19.56
CA GLU A 11 -65.02 -27.40 20.63
C GLU A 11 -63.56 -27.83 20.35
N GLY A 12 -63.23 -28.18 19.10
CA GLY A 12 -61.86 -28.47 18.69
C GLY A 12 -60.90 -27.30 18.97
N ILE A 13 -61.31 -26.08 18.63
CA ILE A 13 -60.54 -24.86 18.92
C ILE A 13 -60.35 -24.66 20.42
N ARG A 14 -61.38 -24.88 21.24
CA ARG A 14 -61.27 -24.80 22.71
C ARG A 14 -60.29 -25.82 23.25
N ARG A 15 -60.35 -27.08 22.78
CA ARG A 15 -59.44 -28.15 23.21
C ARG A 15 -58.00 -27.91 22.77
N GLN A 16 -57.79 -27.38 21.57
CA GLN A 16 -56.45 -27.00 21.09
C GLN A 16 -55.86 -25.87 21.96
N LYS A 17 -56.66 -24.84 22.28
CA LYS A 17 -56.23 -23.75 23.18
C LYS A 17 -55.90 -24.25 24.59
N ALA A 18 -56.58 -25.29 25.06
CA ALA A 18 -56.32 -25.94 26.34
C ALA A 18 -55.18 -26.99 26.29
N GLY A 19 -54.49 -27.16 25.16
CA GLY A 19 -53.35 -28.08 25.01
C GLY A 19 -53.72 -29.54 24.71
N PHE A 20 -55.02 -29.89 24.61
CA PHE A 20 -55.50 -31.24 24.30
C PHE A 20 -55.46 -31.52 22.79
N ARG A 21 -54.26 -31.65 22.23
CA ARG A 21 -54.02 -31.74 20.77
C ARG A 21 -54.67 -32.95 20.11
N ALA A 22 -54.52 -34.15 20.68
CA ALA A 22 -55.11 -35.37 20.13
C ALA A 22 -56.64 -35.32 20.08
N LEU A 23 -57.25 -34.72 21.12
CA LEU A 23 -58.70 -34.51 21.17
C LEU A 23 -59.14 -33.45 20.15
N ALA A 24 -58.39 -32.36 19.99
CA ALA A 24 -58.66 -31.36 18.95
C ALA A 24 -58.56 -31.96 17.54
N ALA A 25 -57.54 -32.78 17.26
CA ALA A 25 -57.40 -33.48 15.98
C ALA A 25 -58.57 -34.41 15.69
N SER A 26 -59.02 -35.17 16.70
CA SER A 26 -60.18 -36.05 16.60
C SER A 26 -61.45 -35.27 16.26
N LEU A 27 -61.67 -34.14 16.93
CA LEU A 27 -62.82 -33.24 16.67
C LEU A 27 -62.73 -32.61 15.27
N TYR A 28 -61.56 -32.15 14.84
CA TYR A 28 -61.35 -31.62 13.49
C TYR A 28 -61.52 -32.67 12.40
N THR A 29 -61.26 -33.96 12.67
CA THR A 29 -61.44 -35.05 11.70
C THR A 29 -62.92 -35.37 11.45
N GLN A 30 -63.79 -35.16 12.44
CA GLN A 30 -65.22 -35.39 12.30
C GLN A 30 -65.91 -34.31 11.44
N VAL A 31 -65.38 -33.08 11.41
CA VAL A 31 -66.00 -31.98 10.66
C VAL A 31 -66.02 -32.25 9.13
N PRO A 32 -64.92 -32.69 8.47
CA PRO A 32 -64.94 -33.07 7.06
C PRO A 32 -65.78 -34.31 6.72
N GLN A 33 -66.18 -35.13 7.69
CA GLN A 33 -67.07 -36.27 7.43
C GLN A 33 -68.50 -35.82 7.15
N ASP A 34 -68.95 -34.76 7.83
CA ASP A 34 -70.26 -34.14 7.62
C ASP A 34 -70.22 -33.01 6.57
N ASP A 35 -69.08 -32.31 6.42
CA ASP A 35 -68.87 -31.23 5.44
C ASP A 35 -67.45 -31.33 4.81
N PRO A 36 -67.27 -32.14 3.74
CA PRO A 36 -65.97 -32.39 3.13
C PRO A 36 -65.23 -31.16 2.60
N TYR A 37 -65.92 -30.03 2.43
CA TYR A 37 -65.35 -28.80 1.88
C TYR A 37 -64.99 -27.76 2.95
N HIS A 38 -65.18 -28.06 4.24
CA HIS A 38 -64.98 -27.09 5.32
C HIS A 38 -63.51 -26.65 5.48
N ALA A 39 -63.17 -25.49 4.91
CA ALA A 39 -61.80 -24.99 4.82
C ALA A 39 -61.10 -24.80 6.19
N ASP A 40 -61.77 -24.26 7.20
CA ASP A 40 -61.11 -24.01 8.51
C ASP A 40 -60.78 -25.31 9.27
N ALA A 41 -61.67 -26.31 9.25
CA ALA A 41 -61.42 -27.62 9.83
C ALA A 41 -60.25 -28.34 9.13
N LEU A 42 -60.21 -28.29 7.79
CA LEU A 42 -59.11 -28.85 7.00
C LEU A 42 -57.78 -28.13 7.28
N ASN A 43 -57.79 -26.81 7.40
CA ASN A 43 -56.61 -26.02 7.76
C ASN A 43 -56.10 -26.37 9.17
N LEU A 44 -56.99 -26.38 10.17
CA LEU A 44 -56.63 -26.66 11.56
C LEU A 44 -56.15 -28.10 11.76
N LEU A 45 -56.83 -29.08 11.13
CA LEU A 45 -56.36 -30.47 11.11
C LEU A 45 -54.99 -30.59 10.46
N GLY A 46 -54.80 -29.92 9.31
CA GLY A 46 -53.52 -29.88 8.64
C GLY A 46 -52.39 -29.26 9.49
N THR A 47 -52.68 -28.20 10.26
CA THR A 47 -51.71 -27.60 11.20
C THR A 47 -51.34 -28.59 12.32
N VAL A 48 -52.29 -29.34 12.86
CA VAL A 48 -51.98 -30.36 13.89
C VAL A 48 -51.11 -31.48 13.31
N LEU A 49 -51.40 -31.95 12.09
CA LEU A 49 -50.57 -32.95 11.42
C LEU A 49 -49.16 -32.42 11.10
N PHE A 50 -49.03 -31.13 10.79
CA PHE A 50 -47.75 -30.47 10.59
C PHE A 50 -46.91 -30.49 11.88
N GLU A 51 -47.52 -30.17 13.02
CA GLU A 51 -46.87 -30.25 14.34
C GLU A 51 -46.46 -31.68 14.73
N GLU A 52 -47.20 -32.69 14.27
CA GLU A 52 -46.89 -34.12 14.46
C GLU A 52 -45.82 -34.65 13.48
N GLY A 53 -45.28 -33.80 12.60
CA GLY A 53 -44.27 -34.19 11.61
C GLY A 53 -44.81 -34.87 10.35
N ARG A 54 -46.14 -34.99 10.20
CA ARG A 54 -46.81 -35.58 9.03
C ARG A 54 -46.95 -34.57 7.89
N MET A 55 -45.82 -34.12 7.37
CA MET A 55 -45.73 -32.97 6.46
C MET A 55 -46.52 -33.13 5.16
N GLN A 56 -46.51 -34.32 4.54
CA GLN A 56 -47.22 -34.56 3.28
C GLN A 56 -48.75 -34.54 3.47
N ASP A 57 -49.25 -35.10 4.57
CA ASP A 57 -50.67 -35.06 4.90
C ASP A 57 -51.14 -33.64 5.24
N ALA A 58 -50.33 -32.90 6.00
CA ALA A 58 -50.57 -31.50 6.28
C ALA A 58 -50.65 -30.67 4.99
N ALA A 59 -49.70 -30.83 4.07
CA ALA A 59 -49.69 -30.12 2.79
C ALA A 59 -50.95 -30.45 1.95
N ARG A 60 -51.39 -31.71 1.96
CA ARG A 60 -52.60 -32.14 1.26
C ARG A 60 -53.86 -31.50 1.83
N LEU A 61 -54.04 -31.54 3.16
CA LEU A 61 -55.24 -31.01 3.82
C LEU A 61 -55.29 -29.48 3.77
N ILE A 62 -54.19 -28.79 4.07
CA ILE A 62 -54.14 -27.32 3.97
C ILE A 62 -54.24 -26.89 2.50
N GLY A 63 -53.67 -27.67 1.58
CA GLY A 63 -53.83 -27.49 0.13
C GLY A 63 -55.30 -27.61 -0.33
N GLN A 64 -56.08 -28.52 0.27
CA GLN A 64 -57.54 -28.59 0.06
C GLN A 64 -58.25 -27.38 0.68
N ALA A 65 -57.86 -26.96 1.89
CA ALA A 65 -58.44 -25.79 2.54
C ALA A 65 -58.32 -24.51 1.69
N VAL A 66 -57.14 -24.25 1.08
CA VAL A 66 -56.96 -23.08 0.21
C VAL A 66 -57.70 -23.19 -1.13
N ARG A 67 -57.95 -24.40 -1.63
CA ARG A 67 -58.79 -24.60 -2.83
C ARG A 67 -60.27 -24.35 -2.54
N ASN A 68 -60.75 -24.80 -1.38
CA ASN A 68 -62.14 -24.65 -0.96
C ASN A 68 -62.47 -23.22 -0.52
N SER A 69 -61.49 -22.52 0.06
CA SER A 69 -61.61 -21.10 0.41
C SER A 69 -60.36 -20.32 0.00
N PRO A 70 -60.27 -19.86 -1.27
CA PRO A 70 -59.12 -19.12 -1.78
C PRO A 70 -58.85 -17.78 -1.07
N GLY A 71 -59.83 -17.27 -0.32
CA GLY A 71 -59.72 -16.05 0.50
C GLY A 71 -59.17 -16.28 1.92
N ASN A 72 -58.93 -17.52 2.34
CA ASN A 72 -58.45 -17.82 3.69
C ASN A 72 -56.94 -17.54 3.83
N ALA A 73 -56.60 -16.32 4.26
CA ALA A 73 -55.21 -15.90 4.44
C ALA A 73 -54.43 -16.79 5.43
N THR A 74 -55.08 -17.31 6.48
CA THR A 74 -54.46 -18.21 7.46
C THR A 74 -54.01 -19.52 6.81
N ALA A 75 -54.88 -20.12 5.99
CA ALA A 75 -54.57 -21.36 5.29
C ALA A 75 -53.42 -21.18 4.28
N TRP A 76 -53.35 -20.02 3.61
CA TRP A 76 -52.22 -19.69 2.74
C TRP A 76 -50.90 -19.54 3.52
N ALA A 77 -50.90 -18.88 4.69
CA ALA A 77 -49.71 -18.73 5.52
C ALA A 77 -49.23 -20.09 6.07
N ASN A 78 -50.15 -20.92 6.55
CA ASN A 78 -49.85 -22.26 7.05
C ASN A 78 -49.31 -23.17 5.93
N LEU A 79 -49.92 -23.12 4.72
CA LEU A 79 -49.43 -23.87 3.56
C LEU A 79 -48.01 -23.44 3.17
N GLY A 80 -47.71 -22.14 3.26
CA GLY A 80 -46.36 -21.62 3.06
C GLY A 80 -45.36 -22.20 4.06
N GLY A 81 -45.76 -22.29 5.33
CA GLY A 81 -44.98 -22.95 6.38
C GLY A 81 -44.67 -24.40 6.05
N VAL A 82 -45.70 -25.19 5.72
CA VAL A 82 -45.53 -26.60 5.35
C VAL A 82 -44.66 -26.76 4.10
N ALA A 83 -44.89 -25.95 3.06
CA ALA A 83 -44.11 -26.00 1.82
C ALA A 83 -42.62 -25.68 2.05
N ARG A 84 -42.30 -24.77 2.98
CA ARG A 84 -40.91 -24.47 3.37
C ARG A 84 -40.23 -25.69 3.98
N HIS A 85 -40.92 -26.41 4.87
CA HIS A 85 -40.39 -27.61 5.53
C HIS A 85 -40.26 -28.82 4.58
N ILE A 86 -41.05 -28.88 3.51
CA ILE A 86 -40.93 -29.89 2.44
C ILE A 86 -39.96 -29.40 1.33
N THR A 87 -39.01 -28.51 1.67
CA THR A 87 -37.96 -28.01 0.76
C THR A 87 -38.45 -27.45 -0.58
N ARG A 88 -39.64 -26.83 -0.61
CA ARG A 88 -40.20 -26.13 -1.79
C ARG A 88 -40.27 -24.61 -1.55
N PRO A 89 -39.14 -23.89 -1.60
CA PRO A 89 -39.08 -22.47 -1.25
C PRO A 89 -39.91 -21.57 -2.17
N ASP A 90 -39.98 -21.86 -3.48
CA ASP A 90 -40.78 -21.08 -4.43
C ASP A 90 -42.28 -21.20 -4.16
N ALA A 91 -42.74 -22.41 -3.86
CA ALA A 91 -44.12 -22.67 -3.48
C ALA A 91 -44.47 -21.98 -2.15
N ALA A 92 -43.55 -22.04 -1.18
CA ALA A 92 -43.71 -21.33 0.10
C ALA A 92 -43.80 -19.82 -0.09
N LEU A 93 -42.93 -19.24 -0.93
CA LEU A 93 -42.93 -17.82 -1.24
C LEU A 93 -44.24 -17.38 -1.91
N ALA A 94 -44.75 -18.16 -2.87
CA ALA A 94 -46.04 -17.91 -3.52
C ALA A 94 -47.21 -17.93 -2.51
N CYS A 95 -47.20 -18.89 -1.58
CA CYS A 95 -48.20 -18.99 -0.53
C CYS A 95 -48.16 -17.80 0.43
N TYR A 96 -46.98 -17.37 0.89
CA TYR A 96 -46.85 -16.19 1.75
C TYR A 96 -47.22 -14.89 1.02
N ARG A 97 -46.87 -14.73 -0.27
CA ARG A 97 -47.33 -13.58 -1.08
C ARG A 97 -48.85 -13.53 -1.13
N ARG A 98 -49.52 -14.67 -1.33
CA ARG A 98 -50.98 -14.75 -1.35
C ARG A 98 -51.59 -14.45 0.02
N ALA A 99 -50.99 -14.95 1.11
CA ALA A 99 -51.42 -14.65 2.47
C ALA A 99 -51.33 -13.15 2.78
N VAL A 100 -50.23 -12.48 2.41
CA VAL A 100 -50.03 -11.03 2.61
C VAL A 100 -50.94 -10.18 1.71
N LEU A 101 -51.27 -10.67 0.51
CA LEU A 101 -52.24 -10.00 -0.37
C LEU A 101 -53.65 -10.01 0.23
N LEU A 102 -54.06 -11.13 0.83
CA LEU A 102 -55.38 -11.31 1.44
C LEU A 102 -55.49 -10.66 2.82
N ALA A 103 -54.42 -10.69 3.61
CA ALA A 103 -54.34 -10.07 4.94
C ALA A 103 -53.03 -9.25 5.07
N PRO A 104 -53.05 -7.98 4.62
CA PRO A 104 -51.91 -7.05 4.61
C PRO A 104 -51.13 -6.90 5.92
N ASN A 105 -51.78 -7.08 7.07
CA ASN A 105 -51.21 -6.79 8.39
C ASN A 105 -50.98 -8.06 9.22
N ARG A 106 -50.84 -9.21 8.57
CA ARG A 106 -50.72 -10.51 9.24
C ARG A 106 -49.25 -10.87 9.53
N ALA A 107 -48.94 -11.16 10.79
CA ALA A 107 -47.55 -11.35 11.26
C ALA A 107 -46.87 -12.59 10.67
N ASP A 108 -47.55 -13.74 10.70
CA ASP A 108 -47.10 -15.02 10.13
C ASP A 108 -46.80 -14.93 8.62
N GLY A 109 -47.67 -14.27 7.85
CA GLY A 109 -47.50 -14.04 6.42
C GLY A 109 -46.31 -13.13 6.10
N LEU A 110 -46.17 -12.02 6.83
CA LEU A 110 -45.05 -11.08 6.63
C LEU A 110 -43.71 -11.66 7.10
N ALA A 111 -43.68 -12.41 8.21
CA ALA A 111 -42.48 -13.09 8.69
C ALA A 111 -42.03 -14.18 7.71
N GLY A 112 -42.96 -15.02 7.23
CA GLY A 112 -42.68 -16.03 6.21
C GLY A 112 -42.20 -15.44 4.88
N LEU A 113 -42.82 -14.34 4.43
CA LEU A 113 -42.39 -13.62 3.24
C LEU A 113 -40.99 -13.01 3.39
N THR A 114 -40.67 -12.46 4.57
CA THR A 114 -39.34 -11.90 4.87
C THR A 114 -38.27 -12.99 4.80
N GLY A 115 -38.50 -14.11 5.49
CA GLY A 115 -37.55 -15.22 5.58
C GLY A 115 -37.14 -15.82 4.24
N LEU A 116 -38.01 -15.74 3.22
CA LEU A 116 -37.78 -16.28 1.87
C LEU A 116 -37.52 -15.21 0.79
N SER A 117 -37.49 -13.93 1.18
CA SER A 117 -37.15 -12.83 0.26
C SER A 117 -35.64 -12.54 0.32
N GLY A 118 -35.07 -12.04 -0.78
CA GLY A 118 -33.70 -11.54 -0.84
C GLY A 118 -33.60 -10.04 -1.18
N GLY A 119 -32.54 -9.40 -0.72
CA GLY A 119 -32.17 -8.02 -1.08
C GLY A 119 -33.28 -6.99 -0.83
N ARG A 120 -33.55 -6.14 -1.85
CA ARG A 120 -34.50 -5.01 -1.73
C ARG A 120 -35.90 -5.43 -1.25
N HIS A 121 -36.40 -6.59 -1.69
CA HIS A 121 -37.73 -7.10 -1.32
C HIS A 121 -37.81 -7.50 0.15
N ARG A 122 -36.74 -8.08 0.69
CA ARG A 122 -36.62 -8.39 2.12
C ARG A 122 -36.66 -7.12 2.95
N ARG A 123 -35.90 -6.09 2.53
CA ARG A 123 -35.84 -4.79 3.20
C ARG A 123 -37.18 -4.05 3.22
N THR A 124 -37.94 -4.08 2.13
CA THR A 124 -39.30 -3.49 2.09
C THR A 124 -40.27 -4.22 3.01
N THR A 125 -40.16 -5.55 3.08
CA THR A 125 -41.03 -6.37 3.93
C THR A 125 -40.70 -6.18 5.42
N LEU A 126 -39.41 -6.09 5.77
CA LEU A 126 -38.95 -5.77 7.12
C LEU A 126 -39.40 -4.38 7.58
N ARG A 127 -39.29 -3.35 6.72
CA ARG A 127 -39.81 -2.00 7.04
C ARG A 127 -41.31 -2.03 7.33
N ARG A 128 -42.07 -2.77 6.53
CA ARG A 128 -43.51 -2.93 6.73
C ARG A 128 -43.83 -3.69 8.03
N ARG A 129 -43.08 -4.76 8.32
CA ARG A 129 -43.19 -5.52 9.58
C ARG A 129 -42.92 -4.62 10.80
N LEU A 130 -41.85 -3.82 10.75
CA LEU A 130 -41.48 -2.89 11.81
C LEU A 130 -42.44 -1.69 11.94
N ALA A 131 -43.11 -1.27 10.87
CA ALA A 131 -44.16 -0.25 10.93
C ALA A 131 -45.41 -0.75 11.66
N LEU A 132 -45.74 -2.04 11.52
CA LEU A 132 -46.90 -2.67 12.17
C LEU A 132 -46.57 -3.16 13.59
N TRP A 133 -45.36 -3.67 13.82
CA TRP A 133 -44.88 -4.16 15.11
C TRP A 133 -43.52 -3.54 15.47
N PRO A 134 -43.49 -2.30 15.99
CA PRO A 134 -42.25 -1.60 16.30
C PRO A 134 -41.39 -2.24 17.41
N LEU A 135 -41.98 -3.16 18.19
CA LEU A 135 -41.34 -3.88 19.28
C LEU A 135 -40.86 -5.28 18.89
N ASP A 136 -40.97 -5.65 17.60
CA ASP A 136 -40.53 -6.94 17.08
C ASP A 136 -38.99 -7.02 17.04
N VAL A 137 -38.41 -7.67 18.05
CA VAL A 137 -36.96 -7.78 18.24
C VAL A 137 -36.29 -8.50 17.07
N ASP A 138 -36.86 -9.61 16.62
CA ASP A 138 -36.32 -10.41 15.51
C ASP A 138 -36.32 -9.61 14.21
N ALA A 139 -37.37 -8.82 13.95
CA ALA A 139 -37.42 -7.93 12.80
C ALA A 139 -36.32 -6.85 12.85
N HIS A 140 -36.01 -6.30 14.02
CA HIS A 140 -34.90 -5.34 14.17
C HIS A 140 -33.53 -6.00 13.94
N ILE A 141 -33.32 -7.24 14.42
CA ILE A 141 -32.09 -8.01 14.18
C ILE A 141 -31.93 -8.30 12.68
N GLU A 142 -32.97 -8.86 12.05
CA GLU A 142 -32.96 -9.16 10.62
C GLU A 142 -32.72 -7.90 9.78
N PHE A 143 -33.35 -6.77 10.14
CA PHE A 143 -33.17 -5.50 9.44
C PHE A 143 -31.76 -4.92 9.61
N GLY A 144 -31.19 -5.00 10.81
CA GLY A 144 -29.80 -4.60 11.06
C GLY A 144 -28.80 -5.42 10.26
N ASN A 145 -29.00 -6.74 10.18
CA ASN A 145 -28.13 -7.63 9.39
C ASN A 145 -28.16 -7.31 7.89
N GLU A 146 -29.34 -7.04 7.33
CA GLU A 146 -29.46 -6.61 5.93
C GLU A 146 -28.75 -5.27 5.68
N LEU A 147 -28.87 -4.31 6.61
CA LEU A 147 -28.19 -3.03 6.50
C LEU A 147 -26.66 -3.17 6.58
N ALA A 148 -26.16 -4.03 7.46
CA ALA A 148 -24.73 -4.32 7.57
C ALA A 148 -24.19 -5.00 6.29
N ALA A 149 -24.95 -5.94 5.71
CA ALA A 149 -24.59 -6.58 4.45
C ALA A 149 -24.52 -5.58 3.27
N ASP A 150 -25.37 -4.54 3.29
CA ASP A 150 -25.35 -3.43 2.34
C ASP A 150 -24.23 -2.40 2.62
N GLY A 151 -23.44 -2.57 3.68
CA GLY A 151 -22.41 -1.62 4.13
C GLY A 151 -22.97 -0.35 4.81
N ALA A 152 -24.28 -0.29 5.06
CA ALA A 152 -24.94 0.82 5.74
C ALA A 152 -24.77 0.74 7.28
N ASN A 153 -23.52 0.67 7.73
CA ASN A 153 -23.15 0.32 9.11
C ASN A 153 -23.72 1.27 10.17
N GLY A 154 -23.85 2.57 9.87
CA GLY A 154 -24.48 3.53 10.78
C GLY A 154 -25.97 3.25 11.01
N LEU A 155 -26.71 2.88 9.95
CA LEU A 155 -28.12 2.48 10.08
C LEU A 155 -28.26 1.11 10.75
N ALA A 156 -27.34 0.19 10.47
CA ALA A 156 -27.28 -1.10 11.15
C ALA A 156 -27.08 -0.92 12.67
N ALA A 157 -26.16 -0.04 13.08
CA ALA A 157 -25.94 0.30 14.47
C ALA A 157 -27.21 0.83 15.15
N MET A 158 -27.98 1.70 14.48
CA MET A 158 -29.27 2.18 15.01
C MET A 158 -30.30 1.04 15.20
N ALA A 159 -30.38 0.11 14.26
CA ALA A 159 -31.27 -1.04 14.37
C ALA A 159 -30.86 -1.95 15.54
N PHE A 160 -29.58 -2.26 15.68
CA PHE A 160 -29.08 -3.07 16.80
C PHE A 160 -29.16 -2.36 18.15
N ARG A 161 -29.01 -1.03 18.19
CA ARG A 161 -29.30 -0.23 19.40
C ARG A 161 -30.75 -0.41 19.83
N ARG A 162 -31.70 -0.50 18.88
CA ARG A 162 -33.11 -0.76 19.19
C ARG A 162 -33.30 -2.17 19.77
N VAL A 163 -32.59 -3.18 19.25
CA VAL A 163 -32.57 -4.54 19.83
C VAL A 163 -32.08 -4.50 21.28
N GLN A 164 -30.98 -3.79 21.57
CA GLN A 164 -30.48 -3.64 22.95
C GLN A 164 -31.48 -2.97 23.89
N LEU A 165 -32.25 -2.00 23.42
CA LEU A 165 -33.28 -1.34 24.25
C LEU A 165 -34.48 -2.24 24.52
N LEU A 166 -34.89 -3.05 23.53
CA LEU A 166 -36.07 -3.92 23.63
C LEU A 166 -35.76 -5.26 24.33
N ALA A 167 -34.55 -5.78 24.14
CA ALA A 167 -34.08 -7.04 24.71
C ALA A 167 -32.61 -6.90 25.18
N PRO A 168 -32.37 -6.26 26.33
CA PRO A 168 -31.02 -6.00 26.85
C PRO A 168 -30.17 -7.26 27.09
N ALA A 169 -30.80 -8.41 27.31
CA ALA A 169 -30.14 -9.69 27.52
C ALA A 169 -29.88 -10.48 26.22
N SER A 170 -30.27 -9.96 25.05
CA SER A 170 -30.07 -10.63 23.76
C SER A 170 -28.60 -10.55 23.31
N PRO A 171 -27.87 -11.67 23.21
CA PRO A 171 -26.46 -11.67 22.80
C PRO A 171 -26.28 -11.13 21.37
N ALA A 172 -27.25 -11.40 20.49
CA ALA A 172 -27.23 -10.91 19.10
C ALA A 172 -27.34 -9.37 19.02
N GLY A 173 -28.01 -8.73 19.99
CA GLY A 173 -28.20 -7.28 19.98
C GLY A 173 -26.91 -6.51 20.25
N ALA A 174 -26.16 -6.90 21.27
CA ALA A 174 -24.95 -6.17 21.66
C ALA A 174 -23.71 -6.56 20.86
N TYR A 175 -23.57 -7.84 20.47
CA TYR A 175 -22.51 -8.29 19.59
C TYR A 175 -22.58 -7.64 18.20
N ASN A 176 -23.77 -7.63 17.58
CA ASN A 176 -23.94 -7.03 16.26
C ASN A 176 -23.88 -5.49 16.30
N HIS A 177 -24.34 -4.85 17.39
CA HIS A 177 -24.17 -3.42 17.57
C HIS A 177 -22.69 -3.03 17.67
N GLY A 178 -21.90 -3.76 18.46
CA GLY A 178 -20.45 -3.54 18.57
C GLY A 178 -19.71 -3.71 17.24
N ASN A 179 -20.09 -4.71 16.44
CA ASN A 179 -19.53 -4.90 15.09
C ASN A 179 -19.90 -3.75 14.15
N ALA A 180 -21.16 -3.31 14.13
CA ALA A 180 -21.60 -2.19 13.30
C ALA A 180 -20.89 -0.88 13.69
N LEU A 181 -20.73 -0.60 14.99
CA LEU A 181 -20.00 0.57 15.49
C LEU A 181 -18.50 0.52 15.14
N ARG A 182 -17.87 -0.65 15.25
CA ARG A 182 -16.48 -0.87 14.80
C ARG A 182 -16.32 -0.48 13.33
N ASP A 183 -17.25 -0.92 12.49
CA ASP A 183 -17.18 -0.70 11.04
C ASP A 183 -17.51 0.75 10.65
N THR A 184 -18.05 1.56 11.58
CA THR A 184 -18.15 3.03 11.46
C THR A 184 -16.96 3.79 12.06
N GLY A 185 -16.03 3.11 12.73
CA GLY A 185 -14.89 3.73 13.41
C GLY A 185 -15.19 4.33 14.78
N GLU A 186 -16.39 4.10 15.34
CA GLU A 186 -16.79 4.59 16.66
C GLU A 186 -16.21 3.70 17.78
N ILE A 187 -14.95 3.96 18.13
CA ILE A 187 -14.17 3.10 19.05
C ILE A 187 -14.82 2.98 20.42
N ASP A 188 -15.17 4.09 21.06
CA ASP A 188 -15.67 4.08 22.44
C ASP A 188 -17.04 3.38 22.55
N GLY A 189 -17.91 3.61 21.57
CA GLY A 189 -19.22 2.97 21.49
C GLY A 189 -19.12 1.46 21.30
N ALA A 190 -18.23 1.02 20.40
CA ALA A 190 -17.99 -0.39 20.14
C ALA A 190 -17.37 -1.10 21.35
N ASP A 191 -16.38 -0.49 22.01
CA ASP A 191 -15.75 -1.05 23.22
C ASP A 191 -16.76 -1.23 24.35
N LEU A 192 -17.65 -0.25 24.56
CA LEU A 192 -18.71 -0.34 25.55
C LEU A 192 -19.66 -1.51 25.27
N CYS A 193 -20.01 -1.76 24.00
CA CYS A 193 -20.84 -2.90 23.62
C CYS A 193 -20.13 -4.22 23.93
N TYR A 194 -18.87 -4.39 23.52
CA TYR A 194 -18.12 -5.61 23.80
C TYR A 194 -17.90 -5.83 25.30
N ARG A 195 -17.67 -4.78 26.10
CA ARG A 195 -17.55 -4.90 27.57
C ARG A 195 -18.84 -5.37 28.23
N ARG A 196 -20.00 -4.94 27.71
CA ARG A 196 -21.30 -5.44 28.17
C ARG A 196 -21.48 -6.91 27.81
N ASP A 197 -21.14 -7.31 26.59
CA ASP A 197 -21.18 -8.72 26.18
C ASP A 197 -20.26 -9.58 27.04
N LEU A 198 -19.05 -9.10 27.34
CA LEU A 198 -18.12 -9.78 28.24
C LEU A 198 -18.59 -9.81 29.71
N SER A 199 -19.48 -8.91 30.13
CA SER A 199 -20.08 -9.01 31.47
C SER A 199 -21.07 -10.18 31.58
N ILE A 200 -21.66 -10.59 30.45
CA ILE A 200 -22.58 -11.73 30.36
C ILE A 200 -21.79 -13.02 30.09
N ALA A 201 -20.81 -12.97 29.19
CA ALA A 201 -19.96 -14.09 28.81
C ALA A 201 -18.45 -13.75 28.90
N PRO A 202 -17.87 -13.73 30.13
CA PRO A 202 -16.50 -13.25 30.35
C PRO A 202 -15.40 -13.99 29.59
N GLY A 203 -15.61 -15.27 29.28
CA GLY A 203 -14.65 -16.13 28.57
C GLY A 203 -14.87 -16.26 27.07
N SER A 204 -15.75 -15.45 26.46
CA SER A 204 -16.03 -15.56 25.02
C SER A 204 -14.83 -15.10 24.18
N ALA A 205 -14.13 -16.05 23.58
CA ALA A 205 -12.99 -15.79 22.73
C ALA A 205 -13.37 -15.01 21.45
N ASP A 206 -14.57 -15.22 20.89
CA ASP A 206 -15.07 -14.47 19.73
C ASP A 206 -15.26 -12.97 20.03
N ILE A 207 -15.86 -12.65 21.19
CA ILE A 207 -16.07 -11.26 21.62
C ILE A 207 -14.73 -10.58 21.89
N LEU A 208 -13.82 -11.27 22.59
CA LEU A 208 -12.45 -10.77 22.84
C LEU A 208 -11.67 -10.57 21.53
N ASN A 209 -11.82 -11.47 20.56
CA ASN A 209 -11.23 -11.33 19.24
C ASN A 209 -11.78 -10.09 18.49
N ASN A 210 -13.09 -9.87 18.49
CA ASN A 210 -13.69 -8.72 17.81
C ASN A 210 -13.35 -7.39 18.48
N ARG A 211 -13.27 -7.38 19.82
CA ARG A 211 -12.75 -6.24 20.58
C ARG A 211 -11.27 -5.98 20.28
N GLY A 212 -10.47 -7.03 20.10
CA GLY A 212 -9.08 -6.90 19.64
C GLY A 212 -8.98 -6.28 18.24
N LEU A 213 -9.85 -6.70 17.32
CA LEU A 213 -9.93 -6.14 15.97
C LEU A 213 -10.31 -4.65 15.98
N LEU A 214 -11.20 -4.24 16.88
CA LEU A 214 -11.54 -2.82 17.08
C LEU A 214 -10.29 -1.98 17.37
N PHE A 215 -9.52 -2.37 18.39
CA PHE A 215 -8.30 -1.64 18.75
C PHE A 215 -7.22 -1.73 17.69
N PHE A 216 -7.10 -2.88 17.00
CA PHE A 216 -6.19 -3.03 15.87
C PHE A 216 -6.51 -2.03 14.74
N SER A 217 -7.78 -1.95 14.32
CA SER A 217 -8.24 -1.01 13.29
C SER A 217 -8.13 0.45 13.74
N GLY A 218 -8.34 0.72 15.03
CA GLY A 218 -8.15 2.05 15.63
C GLY A 218 -6.68 2.44 15.88
N GLY A 219 -5.71 1.61 15.50
CA GLY A 219 -4.27 1.88 15.66
C GLY A 219 -3.70 1.61 17.06
N SER A 220 -4.53 1.26 18.05
CA SER A 220 -4.09 0.88 19.40
C SER A 220 -3.65 -0.60 19.45
N TRP A 221 -2.54 -0.90 18.77
CA TRP A 221 -2.01 -2.27 18.68
C TRP A 221 -1.70 -2.92 20.04
N PRO A 222 -1.22 -2.20 21.08
CA PRO A 222 -1.04 -2.79 22.40
C PRO A 222 -2.35 -3.28 23.04
N ALA A 223 -3.44 -2.52 22.91
CA ALA A 223 -4.75 -2.91 23.42
C ALA A 223 -5.35 -4.07 22.62
N GLY A 224 -5.17 -4.05 21.29
CA GLY A 224 -5.56 -5.16 20.42
C GLY A 224 -4.84 -6.47 20.79
N GLU A 225 -3.53 -6.42 20.97
CA GLU A 225 -2.71 -7.56 21.40
C GLU A 225 -3.17 -8.13 22.75
N ALA A 226 -3.51 -7.28 23.71
CA ALA A 226 -4.03 -7.72 25.01
C ALA A 226 -5.35 -8.50 24.86
N CYS A 227 -6.28 -7.98 24.04
CA CYS A 227 -7.56 -8.65 23.79
C CYS A 227 -7.37 -10.01 23.08
N PHE A 228 -6.52 -10.08 22.05
CA PHE A 228 -6.23 -11.36 21.38
C PHE A 228 -5.57 -12.37 22.31
N ARG A 229 -4.66 -11.94 23.20
CA ARG A 229 -4.08 -12.85 24.20
C ARG A 229 -5.10 -13.34 25.22
N GLN A 230 -6.04 -12.49 25.65
CA GLN A 230 -7.14 -12.93 26.51
C GLN A 230 -8.03 -13.94 25.78
N ALA A 231 -8.37 -13.70 24.52
CA ALA A 231 -9.12 -14.67 23.71
C ALA A 231 -8.41 -16.03 23.67
N LEU A 232 -7.09 -16.02 23.42
CA LEU A 232 -6.27 -17.23 23.36
C LEU A 232 -5.98 -17.87 24.72
N ALA A 233 -6.17 -17.16 25.84
CA ALA A 233 -6.12 -17.75 27.17
C ALA A 233 -7.36 -18.61 27.44
N HIS A 234 -8.51 -18.26 26.86
CA HIS A 234 -9.75 -19.03 26.95
C HIS A 234 -9.86 -20.11 25.86
N ALA A 235 -9.40 -19.83 24.64
CA ALA A 235 -9.40 -20.75 23.51
C ALA A 235 -8.06 -20.71 22.75
N PRO A 236 -7.05 -21.49 23.20
CA PRO A 236 -5.69 -21.45 22.62
C PRO A 236 -5.61 -21.79 21.12
N ASP A 237 -6.56 -22.59 20.64
CA ASP A 237 -6.68 -23.11 19.28
C ASP A 237 -7.56 -22.21 18.37
N HIS A 238 -8.02 -21.06 18.86
CA HIS A 238 -8.83 -20.13 18.08
C HIS A 238 -8.03 -19.54 16.90
N ALA A 239 -8.26 -20.06 15.70
CA ALA A 239 -7.48 -19.74 14.50
C ALA A 239 -7.50 -18.23 14.15
N ALA A 240 -8.69 -17.61 14.15
CA ALA A 240 -8.82 -16.18 13.87
C ALA A 240 -8.07 -15.29 14.88
N ALA A 241 -8.18 -15.55 16.19
CA ALA A 241 -7.44 -14.80 17.21
C ALA A 241 -5.92 -14.96 17.07
N ASN A 242 -5.43 -16.17 16.74
CA ASN A 242 -4.01 -16.41 16.47
C ASN A 242 -3.52 -15.62 15.23
N GLY A 243 -4.28 -15.62 14.14
CA GLY A 243 -3.96 -14.83 12.94
C GLY A 243 -3.99 -13.32 13.20
N ASN A 244 -4.95 -12.84 13.98
CA ASN A 244 -5.08 -11.43 14.33
C ASN A 244 -3.98 -10.96 15.30
N LEU A 245 -3.61 -11.79 16.28
CA LEU A 245 -2.45 -11.58 17.12
C LEU A 245 -1.18 -11.48 16.27
N ALA A 246 -0.99 -12.38 15.32
CA ALA A 246 0.17 -12.37 14.44
C ALA A 246 0.28 -11.07 13.65
N ARG A 247 -0.80 -10.62 13.02
CA ARG A 247 -0.86 -9.31 12.31
C ARG A 247 -0.54 -8.13 13.24
N THR A 248 -1.06 -8.16 14.47
CA THR A 248 -0.78 -7.13 15.49
C THR A 248 0.70 -7.11 15.89
N LEU A 249 1.31 -8.28 16.05
CA LEU A 249 2.73 -8.40 16.36
C LEU A 249 3.62 -7.91 15.21
N GLN A 250 3.21 -8.08 13.95
CA GLN A 250 3.92 -7.47 12.81
C GLN A 250 3.89 -5.95 12.87
N LYS A 251 2.73 -5.33 13.15
CA LYS A 251 2.60 -3.87 13.31
C LYS A 251 3.44 -3.31 14.46
N ARG A 252 3.76 -4.16 15.45
CA ARG A 252 4.65 -3.84 16.57
C ARG A 252 6.09 -4.29 16.36
N GLU A 253 6.49 -4.59 15.13
CA GLU A 253 7.87 -4.96 14.76
C GLU A 253 8.41 -6.20 15.49
N ARG A 254 7.52 -7.18 15.76
CA ARG A 254 7.85 -8.46 16.42
C ARG A 254 7.62 -9.66 15.49
N PRO A 255 8.37 -9.78 14.37
CA PRO A 255 8.12 -10.77 13.32
C PRO A 255 8.26 -12.21 13.80
N ASN A 256 9.24 -12.51 14.66
CA ASN A 256 9.43 -13.86 15.20
C ASN A 256 8.23 -14.33 16.04
N ALA A 257 7.67 -13.44 16.86
CA ALA A 257 6.48 -13.75 17.64
C ALA A 257 5.23 -13.90 16.75
N ALA A 258 5.13 -13.11 15.68
CA ALA A 258 4.06 -13.22 14.70
C ALA A 258 4.07 -14.59 13.99
N VAL A 259 5.25 -15.08 13.58
CA VAL A 259 5.39 -16.43 12.98
C VAL A 259 4.89 -17.51 13.95
N GLN A 260 5.22 -17.42 15.24
CA GLN A 260 4.76 -18.40 16.22
C GLN A 260 3.23 -18.36 16.39
N ALA A 261 2.63 -17.18 16.40
CA ALA A 261 1.17 -17.03 16.46
C ALA A 261 0.49 -17.63 15.22
N TYR A 262 0.99 -17.37 14.00
CA TYR A 262 0.45 -18.02 12.79
C TYR A 262 0.60 -19.55 12.84
N ARG A 263 1.75 -20.07 13.30
CA ARG A 263 1.96 -21.52 13.44
C ARG A 263 0.99 -22.16 14.41
N ARG A 264 0.64 -21.49 15.52
CA ARG A 264 -0.40 -21.97 16.45
C ARG A 264 -1.77 -22.02 15.79
N GLY A 265 -2.15 -20.96 15.05
CA GLY A 265 -3.41 -20.96 14.30
C GLY A 265 -3.50 -22.08 13.25
N LEU A 266 -2.37 -22.40 12.61
CA LEU A 266 -2.25 -23.51 11.65
C LEU A 266 -2.37 -24.91 12.28
N LEU A 267 -2.29 -25.05 13.61
CA LEU A 267 -2.56 -26.34 14.26
C LEU A 267 -4.05 -26.70 14.13
N SER A 268 -4.92 -25.70 14.23
CA SER A 268 -6.39 -25.86 14.16
C SER A 268 -6.91 -25.77 12.73
N ASP A 269 -6.28 -24.95 11.89
CA ASP A 269 -6.58 -24.86 10.45
C ASP A 269 -5.30 -25.02 9.62
N PRO A 270 -4.86 -26.27 9.36
CA PRO A 270 -3.66 -26.55 8.57
C PRO A 270 -3.74 -26.10 7.10
N ALA A 271 -4.94 -25.78 6.62
CA ALA A 271 -5.25 -25.38 5.25
C ALA A 271 -5.38 -23.85 5.09
N ALA A 272 -5.08 -23.05 6.12
CA ALA A 272 -5.13 -21.60 6.04
C ALA A 272 -4.02 -21.04 5.09
N VAL A 273 -4.37 -20.88 3.82
CA VAL A 273 -3.53 -20.29 2.76
C VAL A 273 -2.98 -18.91 3.16
N PRO A 274 -3.77 -17.96 3.71
CA PRO A 274 -3.25 -16.66 4.13
C PRO A 274 -2.14 -16.76 5.17
N ALA A 275 -2.30 -17.62 6.20
CA ALA A 275 -1.29 -17.79 7.24
C ALA A 275 0.01 -18.39 6.67
N CYS A 276 -0.07 -19.34 5.74
CA CYS A 276 1.11 -19.85 5.04
C CYS A 276 1.85 -18.76 4.24
N CYS A 277 1.10 -17.88 3.55
CA CYS A 277 1.69 -16.77 2.78
C CYS A 277 2.36 -15.73 3.68
N GLU A 278 1.77 -15.43 4.82
CA GLU A 278 2.32 -14.50 5.81
C GLU A 278 3.60 -15.05 6.44
N ILE A 279 3.63 -16.35 6.80
CA ILE A 279 4.86 -17.01 7.27
C ILE A 279 5.93 -17.00 6.18
N ALA A 280 5.56 -17.29 4.92
CA ALA A 280 6.50 -17.29 3.80
C ALA A 280 7.19 -15.93 3.63
N GLY A 281 6.43 -14.83 3.79
CA GLY A 281 6.98 -13.47 3.74
C GLY A 281 7.89 -13.15 4.93
N LEU A 282 7.44 -13.45 6.16
CA LEU A 282 8.20 -13.13 7.38
C LEU A 282 9.47 -13.96 7.57
N MET A 283 9.44 -15.23 7.16
CA MET A 283 10.59 -16.14 7.25
C MET A 283 11.43 -16.17 5.98
N GLU A 284 10.96 -15.50 4.92
CA GLU A 284 11.58 -15.51 3.60
C GLU A 284 11.74 -16.94 3.03
N ALA A 285 10.76 -17.81 3.30
CA ALA A 285 10.85 -19.24 3.07
C ALA A 285 9.88 -19.69 1.96
N GLU A 286 10.42 -20.04 0.79
CA GLU A 286 9.63 -20.52 -0.35
C GLU A 286 8.77 -21.75 -0.02
N SER A 287 9.23 -22.61 0.89
CA SER A 287 8.53 -23.84 1.28
C SER A 287 7.11 -23.57 1.77
N TRP A 288 6.89 -22.47 2.48
CA TRP A 288 5.57 -22.08 2.98
C TRP A 288 4.64 -21.55 1.88
N ALA A 289 5.17 -20.77 0.92
CA ALA A 289 4.38 -20.33 -0.22
C ALA A 289 4.04 -21.51 -1.16
N ARG A 290 4.95 -22.48 -1.31
CA ARG A 290 4.67 -23.75 -2.02
C ARG A 290 3.62 -24.60 -1.32
N ARG A 291 3.67 -24.69 0.01
CA ARG A 291 2.61 -25.32 0.80
C ARG A 291 1.26 -24.65 0.56
N ALA A 292 1.21 -23.32 0.53
CA ALA A 292 0.00 -22.57 0.25
C ALA A 292 -0.59 -22.91 -1.14
N LEU A 293 0.26 -23.02 -2.17
CA LEU A 293 -0.17 -23.47 -3.51
C LEU A 293 -0.61 -24.94 -3.56
N ALA A 294 0.02 -25.81 -2.77
CA ALA A 294 -0.40 -27.22 -2.67
C ALA A 294 -1.79 -27.36 -2.04
N ILE A 295 -2.16 -26.45 -1.14
CA ILE A 295 -3.50 -26.37 -0.55
C ILE A 295 -4.50 -25.77 -1.55
N ASN A 296 -4.15 -24.63 -2.16
CA ASN A 296 -4.99 -23.96 -3.16
C ASN A 296 -4.15 -23.38 -4.31
N PRO A 297 -4.12 -24.02 -5.49
CA PRO A 297 -3.39 -23.52 -6.65
C PRO A 297 -4.07 -22.31 -7.30
N PHE A 298 -5.30 -21.98 -6.92
CA PHE A 298 -6.05 -20.81 -7.40
C PHE A 298 -6.01 -19.64 -6.41
N ALA A 299 -5.04 -19.60 -5.49
CA ALA A 299 -4.76 -18.44 -4.66
C ALA A 299 -3.69 -17.56 -5.32
N ALA A 300 -3.91 -16.24 -5.41
CA ALA A 300 -2.98 -15.32 -6.07
C ALA A 300 -1.78 -14.93 -5.18
N GLU A 301 -2.01 -14.81 -3.88
CA GLU A 301 -1.05 -14.34 -2.87
C GLU A 301 0.23 -15.21 -2.83
N PRO A 302 0.16 -16.56 -2.85
CA PRO A 302 1.36 -17.40 -2.90
C PRO A 302 2.26 -17.15 -4.11
N TYR A 303 1.69 -16.92 -5.29
CA TYR A 303 2.47 -16.64 -6.50
C TYR A 303 3.23 -15.32 -6.38
N ASN A 304 2.58 -14.29 -5.83
CA ASN A 304 3.21 -13.01 -5.55
C ASN A 304 4.36 -13.16 -4.55
N ARG A 305 4.16 -13.92 -3.46
CA ARG A 305 5.20 -14.21 -2.46
C ARG A 305 6.40 -14.93 -3.09
N LEU A 306 6.16 -15.98 -3.88
CA LEU A 306 7.24 -16.71 -4.58
C LEU A 306 7.98 -15.84 -5.60
N ALA A 307 7.30 -14.92 -6.27
CA ALA A 307 7.95 -14.02 -7.21
C ALA A 307 8.87 -13.02 -6.48
N LEU A 308 8.39 -12.41 -5.39
CA LEU A 308 9.19 -11.49 -4.58
C LEU A 308 10.44 -12.17 -4.00
N LEU A 309 10.32 -13.40 -3.50
CA LEU A 309 11.47 -14.17 -3.02
C LEU A 309 12.46 -14.48 -4.16
N ALA A 310 11.95 -14.87 -5.33
CA ALA A 310 12.78 -15.18 -6.48
C ALA A 310 13.52 -13.96 -7.05
N THR A 311 13.02 -12.72 -6.87
CA THR A 311 13.73 -11.52 -7.34
C THR A 311 15.08 -11.27 -6.65
N ARG A 312 15.37 -11.98 -5.56
CA ARG A 312 16.63 -11.88 -4.82
C ARG A 312 17.71 -12.79 -5.38
N ASP A 313 17.33 -13.77 -6.17
CA ASP A 313 18.23 -14.68 -6.86
C ASP A 313 18.26 -14.31 -8.35
N PRO A 314 19.32 -13.65 -8.84
CA PRO A 314 19.43 -13.26 -10.24
C PRO A 314 19.36 -14.45 -11.21
N ALA A 315 19.60 -15.69 -10.76
CA ALA A 315 19.49 -16.88 -11.60
C ALA A 315 18.04 -17.31 -11.88
N ARG A 316 17.05 -16.77 -11.15
CA ARG A 316 15.64 -17.18 -11.28
C ARG A 316 14.92 -16.39 -12.37
N THR A 317 14.51 -17.08 -13.43
CA THR A 317 13.87 -16.49 -14.62
C THR A 317 12.35 -16.54 -14.62
N ASP A 318 11.73 -17.19 -13.62
CA ASP A 318 10.30 -17.46 -13.56
C ASP A 318 9.49 -16.41 -12.78
N VAL A 319 10.13 -15.31 -12.34
CA VAL A 319 9.49 -14.19 -11.60
C VAL A 319 8.26 -13.66 -12.34
N LEU A 320 8.43 -13.26 -13.61
CA LEU A 320 7.34 -12.71 -14.42
C LEU A 320 6.22 -13.72 -14.68
N TRP A 321 6.57 -15.01 -14.82
CA TRP A 321 5.57 -16.06 -14.98
C TRP A 321 4.70 -16.18 -13.72
N ARG A 322 5.32 -16.21 -12.53
CA ARG A 322 4.59 -16.28 -11.25
C ARG A 322 3.67 -15.07 -11.05
N LEU A 323 4.19 -13.86 -11.26
CA LEU A 323 3.37 -12.64 -11.13
C LEU A 323 2.17 -12.66 -12.09
N ARG A 324 2.37 -13.14 -13.32
CA ARG A 324 1.27 -13.30 -14.29
C ARG A 324 0.23 -14.31 -13.82
N GLN A 325 0.60 -15.42 -13.18
CA GLN A 325 -0.38 -16.34 -12.59
C GLN A 325 -1.23 -15.64 -11.53
N GLY A 326 -0.59 -14.89 -10.61
CA GLY A 326 -1.31 -14.10 -9.62
C GLY A 326 -2.28 -13.10 -10.24
N ALA A 327 -1.87 -12.42 -11.32
CA ALA A 327 -2.71 -11.45 -12.03
C ALA A 327 -3.85 -12.11 -12.81
N CYS A 328 -3.67 -13.32 -13.34
CA CYS A 328 -4.74 -14.09 -13.98
C CYS A 328 -5.82 -14.52 -12.98
N ILE A 329 -5.42 -14.85 -11.75
CA ILE A 329 -6.34 -15.30 -10.69
C ILE A 329 -7.10 -14.11 -10.07
N ARG A 330 -6.38 -13.02 -9.74
CA ARG A 330 -6.96 -11.79 -9.15
C ARG A 330 -6.49 -10.55 -9.92
N PRO A 331 -7.10 -10.25 -11.08
CA PRO A 331 -6.72 -9.08 -11.89
C PRO A 331 -7.07 -7.75 -11.23
N GLU A 332 -7.87 -7.76 -10.17
CA GLU A 332 -8.24 -6.61 -9.34
C GLU A 332 -7.24 -6.30 -8.21
N THR A 333 -6.11 -7.00 -8.12
CA THR A 333 -5.08 -6.75 -7.10
C THR A 333 -3.98 -5.84 -7.64
N ALA A 334 -3.91 -4.60 -7.16
CA ALA A 334 -2.92 -3.60 -7.60
C ALA A 334 -1.47 -4.05 -7.41
N ASP A 335 -1.12 -4.64 -6.26
CA ASP A 335 0.24 -5.08 -5.90
C ASP A 335 0.88 -6.00 -6.97
N VAL A 336 0.09 -6.89 -7.57
CA VAL A 336 0.62 -7.84 -8.56
C VAL A 336 1.01 -7.11 -9.84
N TRP A 337 0.19 -6.17 -10.31
CA TRP A 337 0.51 -5.35 -11.48
C TRP A 337 1.70 -4.42 -11.22
N TYR A 338 1.76 -3.81 -10.03
CA TYR A 338 2.90 -3.04 -9.58
C TYR A 338 4.19 -3.87 -9.63
N ASN A 339 4.17 -5.08 -9.07
CA ASN A 339 5.34 -5.97 -9.06
C ASN A 339 5.77 -6.39 -10.49
N ILE A 340 4.83 -6.60 -11.42
CA ILE A 340 5.15 -6.85 -12.83
C ILE A 340 5.83 -5.61 -13.44
N GLY A 341 5.33 -4.42 -13.15
CA GLY A 341 5.89 -3.16 -13.62
C GLY A 341 7.32 -2.94 -13.11
N VAL A 342 7.56 -3.15 -11.82
CA VAL A 342 8.90 -3.09 -11.21
C VAL A 342 9.86 -4.08 -11.88
N GLU A 343 9.43 -5.32 -12.09
CA GLU A 343 10.28 -6.35 -12.71
C GLU A 343 10.61 -6.02 -14.17
N ARG A 344 9.66 -5.43 -14.90
CA ARG A 344 9.89 -4.92 -16.26
C ARG A 344 10.88 -3.76 -16.27
N GLY A 345 10.75 -2.82 -15.33
CA GLY A 345 11.71 -1.73 -15.16
C GLY A 345 13.12 -2.25 -14.83
N ARG A 346 13.22 -3.24 -13.93
CA ARG A 346 14.49 -3.92 -13.60
C ARG A 346 15.11 -4.62 -14.80
N SER A 347 14.30 -5.08 -15.74
CA SER A 347 14.79 -5.68 -17.00
C SER A 347 15.24 -4.64 -18.02
N GLY A 348 14.96 -3.34 -17.81
CA GLY A 348 15.23 -2.24 -18.74
C GLY A 348 14.05 -1.87 -19.65
N ASP A 349 12.91 -2.56 -19.51
CA ASP A 349 11.71 -2.36 -20.32
C ASP A 349 10.81 -1.29 -19.69
N ALA A 350 11.29 -0.03 -19.74
CA ALA A 350 10.63 1.12 -19.11
C ALA A 350 9.22 1.37 -19.68
N ALA A 351 9.02 1.15 -20.98
CA ALA A 351 7.72 1.31 -21.63
C ALA A 351 6.67 0.35 -21.04
N THR A 352 7.02 -0.92 -20.87
CA THR A 352 6.12 -1.90 -20.28
C THR A 352 5.97 -1.70 -18.76
N ALA A 353 7.01 -1.20 -18.08
CA ALA A 353 6.91 -0.81 -16.67
C ALA A 353 5.81 0.23 -16.44
N VAL A 354 5.79 1.31 -17.25
CA VAL A 354 4.73 2.33 -17.22
C VAL A 354 3.34 1.70 -17.40
N ARG A 355 3.18 0.79 -18.36
CA ARG A 355 1.88 0.15 -18.64
C ARG A 355 1.33 -0.59 -17.42
N TYR A 356 2.16 -1.41 -16.76
CA TYR A 356 1.69 -2.21 -15.63
C TYR A 356 1.59 -1.43 -14.33
N CYS A 357 2.48 -0.47 -14.07
CA CYS A 357 2.33 0.41 -12.92
C CYS A 357 1.07 1.29 -13.05
N ARG A 358 0.74 1.80 -14.23
CA ARG A 358 -0.55 2.48 -14.48
C ARG A 358 -1.76 1.57 -14.27
N ARG A 359 -1.65 0.28 -14.60
CA ARG A 359 -2.71 -0.67 -14.30
C ARG A 359 -2.92 -0.81 -12.79
N ALA A 360 -1.85 -0.80 -11.99
CA ALA A 360 -1.95 -0.80 -10.55
C ALA A 360 -2.63 0.47 -10.02
N THR A 361 -2.26 1.66 -10.52
CA THR A 361 -2.89 2.93 -10.08
C THR A 361 -4.33 3.09 -10.54
N GLN A 362 -4.72 2.48 -11.66
CA GLN A 362 -6.13 2.40 -12.08
C GLN A 362 -7.01 1.54 -11.15
N ILE A 363 -6.40 0.55 -10.48
CA ILE A 363 -7.08 -0.32 -9.52
C ILE A 363 -7.10 0.34 -8.14
N ASP A 364 -5.97 0.94 -7.75
CA ASP A 364 -5.78 1.64 -6.48
C ASP A 364 -4.99 2.94 -6.72
N ASP A 365 -5.69 4.07 -6.83
CA ASP A 365 -5.10 5.41 -6.97
C ASP A 365 -4.29 5.83 -5.72
N GLY A 366 -4.51 5.17 -4.59
CA GLY A 366 -3.71 5.35 -3.38
C GLY A 366 -2.36 4.63 -3.41
N HIS A 367 -2.08 3.84 -4.46
CA HIS A 367 -0.86 3.02 -4.53
C HIS A 367 0.39 3.86 -4.86
N ALA A 368 0.89 4.59 -3.87
CA ALA A 368 1.99 5.55 -3.99
C ALA A 368 3.27 4.99 -4.66
N LEU A 369 3.66 3.74 -4.37
CA LEU A 369 4.83 3.12 -5.00
C LEU A 369 4.65 2.87 -6.51
N ALA A 370 3.42 2.67 -6.98
CA ALA A 370 3.13 2.46 -8.40
C ALA A 370 3.16 3.80 -9.15
N HIS A 371 2.66 4.88 -8.54
CA HIS A 371 2.85 6.24 -9.06
C HIS A 371 4.34 6.59 -9.16
N LEU A 372 5.11 6.38 -8.08
CA LEU A 372 6.55 6.64 -8.09
C LEU A 372 7.27 5.83 -9.18
N ASN A 373 7.04 4.52 -9.30
CA ASN A 373 7.68 3.72 -10.34
C ASN A 373 7.20 4.09 -11.76
N THR A 374 5.95 4.54 -11.91
CA THR A 374 5.46 5.13 -13.18
C THR A 374 6.23 6.39 -13.52
N ALA A 375 6.41 7.30 -12.55
CA ALA A 375 7.18 8.53 -12.69
C ALA A 375 8.61 8.25 -13.15
N LEU A 376 9.35 7.40 -12.43
CA LEU A 376 10.75 7.08 -12.75
C LEU A 376 10.88 6.44 -14.14
N ALA A 377 9.95 5.55 -14.51
CA ALA A 377 9.92 4.92 -15.83
C ALA A 377 9.55 5.91 -16.95
N LEU A 378 8.70 6.91 -16.70
CA LEU A 378 8.42 7.99 -17.64
C LEU A 378 9.61 8.94 -17.80
N LEU A 379 10.24 9.33 -16.69
CA LEU A 379 11.36 10.25 -16.67
C LEU A 379 12.61 9.69 -17.36
N VAL A 380 12.92 8.40 -17.19
CA VAL A 380 14.04 7.77 -17.91
C VAL A 380 13.79 7.70 -19.42
N GLN A 381 12.52 7.65 -19.83
CA GLN A 381 12.09 7.74 -21.23
C GLN A 381 11.93 9.19 -21.71
N GLU A 382 12.31 10.18 -20.89
CA GLU A 382 12.25 11.61 -21.22
C GLU A 382 10.82 12.13 -21.47
N ARG A 383 9.82 11.42 -20.95
CA ARG A 383 8.40 11.84 -20.94
C ARG A 383 8.13 12.73 -19.73
N PHE A 384 8.77 13.90 -19.71
CA PHE A 384 8.87 14.76 -18.53
C PHE A 384 7.53 15.27 -18.01
N ALA A 385 6.64 15.74 -18.87
CA ALA A 385 5.35 16.30 -18.43
C ALA A 385 4.53 15.29 -17.61
N GLU A 386 4.37 14.07 -18.12
CA GLU A 386 3.69 12.98 -17.40
C GLU A 386 4.52 12.50 -16.20
N GLY A 387 5.85 12.38 -16.36
CA GLY A 387 6.73 11.89 -15.30
C GLY A 387 6.73 12.78 -14.06
N TRP A 388 6.72 14.11 -14.24
CA TRP A 388 6.70 15.05 -13.13
C TRP A 388 5.37 15.11 -12.39
N GLU A 389 4.24 14.94 -13.10
CA GLU A 389 2.93 14.85 -12.44
C GLU A 389 2.88 13.62 -11.51
N GLU A 390 3.32 12.47 -12.00
CA GLU A 390 3.37 11.23 -11.23
C GLU A 390 4.40 11.29 -10.08
N HIS A 391 5.52 12.01 -10.27
CA HIS A 391 6.59 12.12 -9.27
C HIS A 391 6.16 12.80 -7.97
N ARG A 392 5.14 13.69 -8.02
CA ARG A 392 4.63 14.36 -6.82
C ARG A 392 4.09 13.37 -5.78
N ARG A 393 3.52 12.25 -6.24
CA ARG A 393 2.98 11.17 -5.41
C ARG A 393 4.05 10.42 -4.61
N ARG A 394 5.35 10.69 -4.82
CA ARG A 394 6.44 10.09 -4.03
C ARG A 394 6.28 10.34 -2.53
N LEU A 395 5.71 11.49 -2.14
CA LEU A 395 5.51 11.88 -0.75
C LEU A 395 4.44 11.03 -0.05
N ASP A 396 3.55 10.40 -0.81
CA ASP A 396 2.54 9.45 -0.31
C ASP A 396 3.17 8.07 -0.03
N SER A 397 4.42 7.83 -0.45
CA SER A 397 5.07 6.54 -0.32
C SER A 397 5.62 6.30 1.10
N PRO A 398 5.64 5.04 1.57
CA PRO A 398 6.29 4.70 2.84
C PRO A 398 7.78 5.05 2.87
N GLU A 399 8.45 5.12 1.70
CA GLU A 399 9.87 5.47 1.58
C GLU A 399 10.14 6.96 1.91
N ALA A 400 9.13 7.83 1.78
CA ALA A 400 9.23 9.25 2.12
C ALA A 400 9.04 9.51 3.62
N ALA A 401 8.47 8.57 4.39
CA ALA A 401 8.13 8.77 5.79
C ALA A 401 9.28 9.30 6.68
N PRO A 402 10.56 8.86 6.54
CA PRO A 402 11.67 9.39 7.32
C PRO A 402 12.03 10.86 7.03
N PHE A 403 11.63 11.36 5.86
CA PHE A 403 11.98 12.69 5.35
C PHE A 403 10.79 13.63 5.28
N LEU A 404 9.58 13.12 5.49
CA LEU A 404 8.34 13.88 5.36
C LEU A 404 8.29 14.99 6.40
N ARG A 405 8.11 16.23 5.94
CA ARG A 405 7.89 17.40 6.77
C ARG A 405 6.46 17.89 6.61
N ARG A 406 5.92 18.50 7.66
CA ARG A 406 4.59 19.11 7.64
C ARG A 406 4.74 20.57 8.00
N PHE A 407 4.17 21.49 7.22
CA PHE A 407 4.18 22.93 7.52
C PHE A 407 2.77 23.52 7.56
N ALA A 408 2.48 24.36 8.56
CA ALA A 408 1.17 24.99 8.72
C ALA A 408 0.84 26.03 7.63
N ILE A 409 1.75 26.25 6.69
CA ILE A 409 1.64 27.16 5.55
C ILE A 409 1.37 26.39 4.25
N PRO A 410 0.66 27.00 3.28
CA PRO A 410 0.26 26.30 2.06
C PRO A 410 1.45 25.99 1.13
N GLU A 411 1.28 24.94 0.32
CA GLU A 411 2.23 24.61 -0.75
C GLU A 411 2.23 25.69 -1.86
N TRP A 412 3.39 25.99 -2.42
CA TRP A 412 3.51 26.80 -3.63
C TRP A 412 3.03 25.99 -4.83
N THR A 413 2.00 26.49 -5.52
CA THR A 413 1.33 25.78 -6.63
C THR A 413 1.64 26.34 -8.01
N GLY A 414 2.51 27.35 -8.09
CA GLY A 414 2.90 28.02 -9.34
C GLY A 414 2.45 29.47 -9.46
N GLN A 415 1.87 30.05 -8.39
CA GLN A 415 1.59 31.48 -8.32
C GLN A 415 2.87 32.33 -8.43
N ASP A 416 2.71 33.62 -8.74
CA ASP A 416 3.83 34.58 -8.78
C ASP A 416 4.60 34.61 -7.45
N LEU A 417 5.92 34.68 -7.56
CA LEU A 417 6.86 34.64 -6.44
C LEU A 417 7.47 36.01 -6.12
N ALA A 418 7.15 37.06 -6.87
CA ALA A 418 7.70 38.39 -6.64
C ALA A 418 7.42 38.89 -5.21
N GLY A 419 8.46 38.95 -4.38
CA GLY A 419 8.39 39.35 -2.97
C GLY A 419 7.86 38.27 -2.01
N ALA A 420 7.52 37.07 -2.51
CA ALA A 420 7.03 35.98 -1.68
C ALA A 420 8.16 35.32 -0.88
N ARG A 421 7.92 34.99 0.39
CA ARG A 421 8.87 34.23 1.22
C ARG A 421 8.59 32.74 1.06
N LEU A 422 9.46 32.05 0.34
CA LEU A 422 9.28 30.65 -0.04
C LEU A 422 10.23 29.74 0.75
N LEU A 423 9.66 28.80 1.49
CA LEU A 423 10.37 27.71 2.14
C LEU A 423 10.58 26.56 1.17
N VAL A 424 11.83 26.24 0.85
CA VAL A 424 12.20 25.08 0.06
C VAL A 424 12.83 24.06 0.99
N TRP A 425 12.36 22.82 0.99
CA TRP A 425 12.87 21.81 1.93
C TRP A 425 13.27 20.52 1.22
N GLY A 426 14.35 19.92 1.71
CA GLY A 426 14.85 18.62 1.27
C GLY A 426 14.09 17.47 1.91
N GLU A 427 13.69 16.54 1.06
CA GLU A 427 12.92 15.35 1.39
C GLU A 427 13.55 14.04 0.87
N GLN A 428 14.77 14.12 0.32
CA GLN A 428 15.48 12.99 -0.30
C GLN A 428 16.97 12.97 0.08
N GLY A 429 17.78 12.19 -0.66
CA GLY A 429 19.21 12.10 -0.41
C GLY A 429 19.98 13.35 -0.86
N ILE A 430 21.21 13.50 -0.36
CA ILE A 430 22.12 14.63 -0.68
C ILE A 430 22.28 14.87 -2.19
N GLY A 431 22.38 13.79 -3.00
CA GLY A 431 22.50 13.93 -4.46
C GLY A 431 21.28 14.58 -5.09
N ASP A 432 20.09 14.30 -4.56
CA ASP A 432 18.82 14.86 -5.03
C ASP A 432 18.71 16.33 -4.62
N GLU A 433 19.09 16.66 -3.39
CA GLU A 433 19.14 18.05 -2.93
C GLU A 433 20.06 18.89 -3.82
N ILE A 434 21.29 18.43 -4.07
CA ILE A 434 22.26 19.14 -4.94
C ILE A 434 21.71 19.31 -6.35
N GLN A 435 21.08 18.26 -6.89
CA GLN A 435 20.51 18.30 -8.23
C GLN A 435 19.33 19.28 -8.31
N PHE A 436 18.35 19.22 -7.42
CA PHE A 436 17.18 20.09 -7.50
C PHE A 436 17.50 21.54 -7.14
N LEU A 437 18.52 21.79 -6.31
CA LEU A 437 19.01 23.15 -6.03
C LEU A 437 19.62 23.86 -7.25
N THR A 438 19.90 23.15 -8.35
CA THR A 438 20.21 23.78 -9.64
C THR A 438 19.07 24.65 -10.18
N LEU A 439 17.86 24.52 -9.62
CA LEU A 439 16.68 25.31 -9.96
C LEU A 439 16.50 26.54 -9.03
N ALA A 440 17.27 26.65 -7.95
CA ALA A 440 17.18 27.79 -7.02
C ALA A 440 17.44 29.14 -7.69
N PRO A 441 18.41 29.31 -8.62
CA PRO A 441 18.58 30.56 -9.37
C PRO A 441 17.32 31.01 -10.11
N ALA A 442 16.54 30.07 -10.64
CA ALA A 442 15.29 30.35 -11.34
C ALA A 442 14.17 30.82 -10.40
N LEU A 443 14.19 30.44 -9.13
CA LEU A 443 13.26 30.97 -8.11
C LEU A 443 13.68 32.38 -7.68
N LEU A 444 14.97 32.61 -7.46
CA LEU A 444 15.52 33.93 -7.11
C LEU A 444 15.24 34.97 -8.20
N ARG A 445 15.42 34.63 -9.48
CA ARG A 445 15.08 35.53 -10.61
C ARG A 445 13.60 35.86 -10.71
N ARG A 446 12.72 35.03 -10.15
CA ARG A 446 11.28 35.32 -10.02
C ARG A 446 10.96 36.18 -8.79
N GLY A 447 11.97 36.67 -8.07
CA GLY A 447 11.81 37.57 -6.92
C GLY A 447 11.46 36.88 -5.60
N ALA A 448 11.62 35.56 -5.51
CA ALA A 448 11.38 34.82 -4.27
C ALA A 448 12.45 35.12 -3.21
N ALA A 449 12.02 35.40 -1.97
CA ALA A 449 12.90 35.36 -0.81
C ALA A 449 12.97 33.91 -0.29
N LEU A 450 14.08 33.22 -0.52
CA LEU A 450 14.20 31.79 -0.24
C LEU A 450 14.71 31.51 1.18
N THR A 451 14.05 30.55 1.84
CA THR A 451 14.57 29.84 3.00
C THR A 451 14.74 28.38 2.61
N VAL A 452 15.91 27.79 2.84
CA VAL A 452 16.20 26.41 2.43
C VAL A 452 16.51 25.52 3.63
N LEU A 453 15.68 24.49 3.83
CA LEU A 453 15.92 23.42 4.79
C LEU A 453 16.63 22.26 4.10
N THR A 454 17.91 22.08 4.41
CA THR A 454 18.80 21.13 3.74
C THR A 454 19.55 20.27 4.75
N GLU A 455 20.16 19.20 4.26
CA GLU A 455 21.08 18.35 5.00
C GLU A 455 22.22 19.18 5.68
N PRO A 456 22.56 18.91 6.96
CA PRO A 456 23.49 19.75 7.73
C PRO A 456 24.85 20.01 7.10
N ARG A 457 25.46 19.02 6.44
CA ARG A 457 26.78 19.15 5.78
C ARG A 457 26.71 19.99 4.50
N LEU A 458 25.53 20.21 3.92
CA LEU A 458 25.36 21.12 2.76
C LEU A 458 25.22 22.60 3.16
N ARG A 459 24.89 22.90 4.42
CA ARG A 459 24.62 24.28 4.88
C ARG A 459 25.77 25.26 4.64
N PRO A 460 27.05 24.94 4.91
CA PRO A 460 28.16 25.87 4.65
C PRO A 460 28.29 26.22 3.17
N ILE A 461 28.16 25.20 2.30
CA ILE A 461 28.20 25.35 0.85
C ILE A 461 27.05 26.24 0.37
N LEU A 462 25.84 26.00 0.89
CA LEU A 462 24.64 26.71 0.49
C LEU A 462 24.70 28.19 0.88
N ARG A 463 25.12 28.51 2.11
CA ARG A 463 25.30 29.89 2.59
C ARG A 463 26.33 30.66 1.76
N ARG A 464 27.43 30.02 1.38
CA ARG A 464 28.48 30.62 0.54
C ARG A 464 28.02 30.81 -0.91
N SER A 465 27.27 29.85 -1.43
CA SER A 465 26.79 29.86 -2.82
C SER A 465 25.65 30.83 -3.05
N PHE A 466 24.85 31.09 -2.02
CA PHE A 466 23.70 32.00 -2.06
C PHE A 466 23.70 32.93 -0.83
N PRO A 467 24.48 34.03 -0.82
CA PRO A 467 24.55 34.93 0.32
C PRO A 467 23.22 35.59 0.74
N GLY A 468 22.21 35.58 -0.13
CA GLY A 468 20.90 36.21 0.09
C GLY A 468 19.77 35.27 0.54
N ILE A 469 20.03 33.98 0.78
CA ILE A 469 19.01 33.03 1.23
C ILE A 469 19.18 32.69 2.70
N ALA A 470 18.07 32.40 3.39
CA ALA A 470 18.11 31.89 4.75
C ALA A 470 18.36 30.38 4.76
N VAL A 471 19.29 29.92 5.62
CA VAL A 471 19.61 28.49 5.79
C VAL A 471 19.53 28.14 7.29
N PRO A 472 18.32 27.82 7.80
CA PRO A 472 18.07 27.58 9.21
C PRO A 472 18.83 26.37 9.78
N GLU A 473 19.14 26.44 11.07
CA GLU A 473 19.71 25.32 11.82
C GLU A 473 18.62 24.56 12.54
N VAL A 474 18.10 23.52 11.88
CA VAL A 474 17.02 22.69 12.43
C VAL A 474 17.59 21.33 12.83
N ALA A 475 17.13 20.82 13.98
CA ALA A 475 17.35 19.44 14.42
C ALA A 475 16.51 18.47 13.55
N THR A 476 16.79 17.17 13.68
CA THR A 476 16.11 16.10 12.94
C THR A 476 14.59 16.14 13.14
N PRO A 477 13.76 15.83 12.13
CA PRO A 477 12.30 15.99 12.22
C PRO A 477 11.69 15.19 13.38
N THR A 478 10.74 15.81 14.09
CA THR A 478 9.83 15.13 15.02
C THR A 478 8.41 15.31 14.49
N GLY A 479 7.53 14.31 14.67
CA GLY A 479 6.28 14.13 13.91
C GLY A 479 5.15 15.17 14.11
N GLY A 480 5.45 16.46 14.06
CA GLY A 480 4.54 17.60 14.13
C GLY A 480 4.72 18.59 12.99
N TRP A 481 4.07 19.75 13.10
CA TRP A 481 4.29 20.88 12.20
C TRP A 481 5.65 21.52 12.50
N GLU A 482 6.48 21.67 11.47
CA GLU A 482 7.79 22.30 11.55
C GLU A 482 7.66 23.84 11.54
N ASP A 483 8.65 24.54 12.13
CA ASP A 483 8.75 25.99 12.01
C ASP A 483 8.91 26.36 10.53
N HIS A 484 8.04 27.25 10.07
CA HIS A 484 8.07 27.74 8.69
C HIS A 484 9.00 28.95 8.52
N HIS A 485 9.69 29.38 9.59
CA HIS A 485 10.72 30.42 9.58
C HIS A 485 10.24 31.75 8.98
N GLY A 486 8.97 32.07 9.25
CA GLY A 486 8.32 33.24 8.70
C GLY A 486 8.11 33.18 7.19
N CYS A 487 8.18 32.02 6.53
CA CYS A 487 7.77 31.90 5.13
C CYS A 487 6.24 31.92 4.98
N ASP A 488 5.77 32.31 3.80
CA ASP A 488 4.35 32.39 3.41
C ASP A 488 3.90 31.14 2.66
N LEU A 489 4.85 30.50 1.95
CA LEU A 489 4.63 29.35 1.07
C LEU A 489 5.73 28.31 1.28
N GLN A 490 5.44 27.05 1.00
CA GLN A 490 6.43 25.97 1.08
C GLN A 490 6.43 25.09 -0.18
N ILE A 491 7.57 24.45 -0.48
CA ILE A 491 7.64 23.40 -1.49
C ILE A 491 8.78 22.41 -1.21
N ALA A 492 8.53 21.12 -1.49
CA ALA A 492 9.57 20.09 -1.45
C ALA A 492 10.48 20.21 -2.68
N LEU A 493 11.79 19.98 -2.54
CA LEU A 493 12.77 20.16 -3.62
C LEU A 493 12.41 19.35 -4.87
N GLY A 494 11.95 18.11 -4.70
CA GLY A 494 11.58 17.21 -5.79
C GLY A 494 10.27 17.57 -6.52
N ASP A 495 9.54 18.59 -6.07
CA ASP A 495 8.35 19.14 -6.77
C ASP A 495 8.68 20.37 -7.61
N LEU A 496 9.88 20.97 -7.43
CA LEU A 496 10.35 22.07 -8.27
C LEU A 496 10.33 21.73 -9.77
N PRO A 497 10.78 20.55 -10.24
CA PRO A 497 10.74 20.21 -11.66
C PRO A 497 9.33 20.28 -12.26
N HIS A 498 8.32 19.83 -11.50
CA HIS A 498 6.94 19.88 -11.92
C HIS A 498 6.44 21.32 -12.01
N ARG A 499 6.59 22.11 -10.93
CA ARG A 499 6.11 23.51 -10.87
C ARG A 499 6.79 24.43 -11.88
N LEU A 500 8.03 24.11 -12.25
CA LEU A 500 8.81 24.88 -13.21
C LEU A 500 8.73 24.32 -14.64
N ALA A 501 7.88 23.31 -14.88
CA ALA A 501 7.74 22.64 -16.16
C ALA A 501 9.09 22.22 -16.79
N LEU A 502 9.98 21.69 -15.94
CA LEU A 502 11.36 21.40 -16.30
C LEU A 502 11.42 20.35 -17.43
N PHE A 503 12.14 20.70 -18.51
CA PHE A 503 12.25 19.92 -19.74
C PHE A 503 10.93 19.67 -20.49
N CYS A 504 9.87 20.43 -20.18
CA CYS A 504 8.59 20.39 -20.89
C CYS A 504 8.46 21.51 -21.93
N GLY A 505 9.57 21.97 -22.52
CA GLY A 505 9.60 23.07 -23.49
C GLY A 505 9.66 24.49 -22.90
N GLY A 506 9.63 24.64 -21.57
CA GLY A 506 9.79 25.94 -20.90
C GLY A 506 11.22 26.50 -20.95
N GLU A 507 11.43 27.71 -20.40
CA GLU A 507 12.73 28.42 -20.40
C GLU A 507 13.66 27.99 -19.26
N VAL A 508 13.14 27.43 -18.18
CA VAL A 508 13.95 27.07 -17.00
C VAL A 508 14.93 25.95 -17.37
N ARG A 509 16.20 26.16 -17.04
CA ARG A 509 17.27 25.17 -17.17
C ARG A 509 17.99 25.01 -15.84
N PRO A 510 18.48 23.81 -15.51
CA PRO A 510 19.38 23.61 -14.38
C PRO A 510 20.64 24.47 -14.52
N GLU A 511 21.03 25.15 -13.45
CA GLU A 511 22.24 25.97 -13.41
C GLU A 511 23.22 25.46 -12.33
N PRO A 512 24.53 25.48 -12.60
CA PRO A 512 25.54 25.32 -11.56
C PRO A 512 25.35 26.37 -10.46
N TRP A 513 25.51 25.95 -9.21
CA TRP A 513 25.27 26.81 -8.06
C TRP A 513 26.34 26.70 -6.99
N ILE A 514 27.09 25.59 -6.90
CA ILE A 514 28.06 25.40 -5.85
C ILE A 514 29.24 26.34 -6.06
N VAL A 515 29.48 27.20 -5.08
CA VAL A 515 30.74 27.92 -4.92
C VAL A 515 31.56 27.16 -3.88
N PRO A 516 32.72 26.56 -4.23
CA PRO A 516 33.57 25.86 -3.28
C PRO A 516 34.28 26.87 -2.36
N ASP A 517 34.83 26.41 -1.23
CA ASP A 517 35.77 27.23 -0.46
C ASP A 517 37.01 27.53 -1.33
N PRO A 518 37.27 28.80 -1.67
CA PRO A 518 38.32 29.15 -2.63
C PRO A 518 39.73 28.90 -2.07
N GLU A 519 39.96 29.15 -0.78
CA GLU A 519 41.27 28.95 -0.14
C GLU A 519 41.58 27.46 -0.04
N ARG A 520 40.58 26.68 0.37
CA ARG A 520 40.71 25.22 0.47
C ARG A 520 40.91 24.56 -0.89
N ALA A 521 40.14 24.98 -1.90
CA ALA A 521 40.28 24.47 -3.26
C ALA A 521 41.67 24.79 -3.85
N MET A 522 42.16 26.01 -3.61
CA MET A 522 43.50 26.42 -4.04
C MET A 522 44.59 25.62 -3.34
N ALA A 523 44.51 25.47 -2.02
CA ALA A 523 45.48 24.70 -1.22
C ALA A 523 45.55 23.24 -1.69
N LEU A 524 44.40 22.60 -1.90
CA LEU A 524 44.31 21.24 -2.44
C LEU A 524 44.94 21.15 -3.83
N ARG A 525 44.62 22.08 -4.74
CA ARG A 525 45.17 22.09 -6.09
C ARG A 525 46.69 22.26 -6.10
N VAL A 526 47.23 23.18 -5.31
CA VAL A 526 48.68 23.39 -5.17
C VAL A 526 49.36 22.13 -4.65
N GLY A 527 48.80 21.51 -3.60
CA GLY A 527 49.33 20.25 -3.04
C GLY A 527 49.35 19.11 -4.05
N LEU A 528 48.28 18.96 -4.84
CA LEU A 528 48.18 17.93 -5.89
C LEU A 528 49.19 18.19 -7.03
N LEU A 529 49.30 19.44 -7.52
CA LEU A 529 50.23 19.80 -8.58
C LEU A 529 51.70 19.70 -8.14
N ALA A 530 52.00 19.93 -6.86
CA ALA A 530 53.34 19.73 -6.32
C ALA A 530 53.77 18.25 -6.38
N ARG A 531 52.83 17.31 -6.17
CA ARG A 531 53.07 15.86 -6.25
C ARG A 531 53.03 15.32 -7.68
N HIS A 532 52.23 15.91 -8.55
CA HIS A 532 51.96 15.43 -9.93
C HIS A 532 52.29 16.48 -10.99
N ARG A 533 53.51 17.03 -10.94
CA ARG A 533 53.93 18.10 -11.87
C ARG A 533 53.79 17.69 -13.33
N GLY A 534 53.20 18.60 -14.13
CA GLY A 534 53.02 18.41 -15.57
C GLY A 534 51.88 17.45 -15.96
N LYS A 535 51.22 16.81 -14.98
CA LYS A 535 50.11 15.89 -15.22
C LYS A 535 48.76 16.61 -15.11
N ARG A 536 47.76 16.09 -15.81
CA ARG A 536 46.35 16.43 -15.65
C ARG A 536 45.78 15.68 -14.46
N LEU A 537 45.09 16.40 -13.58
CA LEU A 537 44.50 15.84 -12.37
C LEU A 537 43.11 15.30 -12.70
N VAL A 538 42.93 13.98 -12.65
CA VAL A 538 41.65 13.31 -12.92
C VAL A 538 41.11 12.74 -11.61
N GLY A 539 40.04 13.36 -11.11
CA GLY A 539 39.34 12.91 -9.92
C GLY A 539 38.45 11.71 -10.22
N ILE A 540 38.57 10.62 -9.46
CA ILE A 540 37.84 9.38 -9.72
C ILE A 540 37.04 8.89 -8.52
N THR A 541 35.91 8.26 -8.82
CA THR A 541 35.27 7.30 -7.91
C THR A 541 35.03 6.02 -8.70
N TRP A 542 35.15 4.86 -8.07
CA TRP A 542 34.97 3.57 -8.76
C TRP A 542 33.77 2.80 -8.23
N ARG A 543 33.33 3.05 -6.99
CA ARG A 543 32.20 2.32 -6.38
C ARG A 543 31.17 3.22 -5.74
N SER A 544 29.97 2.66 -5.59
CA SER A 544 28.91 3.26 -4.80
C SER A 544 28.40 2.32 -3.72
N ILE A 545 28.27 2.84 -2.50
CA ILE A 545 27.77 2.11 -1.33
C ILE A 545 26.24 2.12 -1.22
N ALA A 546 25.53 2.63 -2.24
CA ALA A 546 24.08 2.70 -2.24
C ALA A 546 23.47 1.29 -2.14
N PRO A 547 22.65 0.97 -1.12
CA PRO A 547 22.25 -0.42 -0.84
C PRO A 547 21.55 -1.15 -1.99
N LYS A 548 20.68 -0.46 -2.75
CA LYS A 548 19.83 -1.07 -3.80
C LYS A 548 20.46 -1.04 -5.20
N THR A 549 21.29 -0.05 -5.50
CA THR A 549 21.78 0.24 -6.87
C THR A 549 23.30 0.28 -6.99
N GLY A 550 24.01 0.35 -5.86
CA GLY A 550 25.45 0.59 -5.81
C GLY A 550 26.27 -0.46 -6.56
N ALA A 551 25.99 -1.75 -6.33
CA ALA A 551 26.73 -2.85 -6.97
C ALA A 551 26.68 -2.78 -8.49
N ARG A 552 25.50 -2.57 -9.09
CA ARG A 552 25.31 -2.53 -10.55
C ARG A 552 26.03 -1.39 -11.24
N ARG A 553 26.25 -0.27 -10.55
CA ARG A 553 26.94 0.91 -11.09
C ARG A 553 28.39 1.01 -10.65
N SER A 554 28.91 0.05 -9.88
CA SER A 554 30.31 0.06 -9.45
C SER A 554 31.19 -0.60 -10.50
N ILE A 555 32.34 0.01 -10.75
CA ILE A 555 33.36 -0.47 -11.68
C ILE A 555 34.47 -1.13 -10.85
N PRO A 556 34.88 -2.37 -11.17
CA PRO A 556 36.04 -3.00 -10.57
C PRO A 556 37.26 -2.08 -10.64
N ILE A 557 37.96 -1.91 -9.51
CA ILE A 557 39.03 -0.91 -9.39
C ILE A 557 40.19 -1.23 -10.35
N ASP A 558 40.46 -2.50 -10.64
CA ASP A 558 41.50 -2.95 -11.55
C ASP A 558 41.31 -2.46 -13.00
N LEU A 559 40.06 -2.27 -13.45
CA LEU A 559 39.78 -1.74 -14.79
C LEU A 559 40.20 -0.26 -14.96
N TRP A 560 40.42 0.46 -13.85
CA TRP A 560 40.95 1.82 -13.88
C TRP A 560 42.42 1.88 -14.30
N ARG A 561 43.11 0.73 -14.39
CA ARG A 561 44.46 0.63 -15.00
C ARG A 561 44.52 1.25 -16.40
N ALA A 562 43.42 1.18 -17.16
CA ALA A 562 43.33 1.71 -18.52
C ALA A 562 43.58 3.22 -18.58
N VAL A 563 43.16 3.96 -17.55
CA VAL A 563 43.40 5.41 -17.43
C VAL A 563 44.62 5.72 -16.57
N ALA A 564 44.93 4.88 -15.57
CA ALA A 564 46.09 5.07 -14.69
C ALA A 564 47.44 4.93 -15.41
N ALA A 565 47.48 4.13 -16.49
CA ALA A 565 48.69 3.89 -17.26
C ALA A 565 49.13 5.09 -18.13
N MET A 566 48.29 6.12 -18.27
CA MET A 566 48.59 7.29 -19.11
C MET A 566 49.59 8.21 -18.39
N PRO A 567 50.79 8.47 -18.96
CA PRO A 567 51.84 9.22 -18.27
C PRO A 567 51.46 10.68 -17.99
N GLU A 568 50.58 11.26 -18.81
CA GLU A 568 50.09 12.64 -18.72
C GLU A 568 49.00 12.82 -17.64
N VAL A 569 48.53 11.74 -17.02
CA VAL A 569 47.41 11.76 -16.08
C VAL A 569 47.87 11.36 -14.68
N ALA A 570 47.29 12.02 -13.68
CA ALA A 570 47.36 11.61 -12.28
C ALA A 570 45.95 11.38 -11.75
N LEU A 571 45.71 10.17 -11.22
CA LEU A 571 44.43 9.83 -10.61
C LEU A 571 44.38 10.35 -9.17
N VAL A 572 43.31 11.07 -8.85
CA VAL A 572 43.03 11.61 -7.51
C VAL A 572 41.76 10.96 -6.99
N SER A 573 41.81 10.39 -5.79
CA SER A 573 40.64 9.75 -5.19
C SER A 573 39.61 10.80 -4.77
N LEU A 574 38.38 10.63 -5.24
CA LEU A 574 37.19 11.30 -4.71
C LEU A 574 36.28 10.29 -3.99
N GLN A 575 36.79 9.07 -3.75
CA GLN A 575 36.01 7.94 -3.29
C GLN A 575 35.70 8.09 -1.80
N TYR A 576 34.41 8.07 -1.50
CA TYR A 576 33.90 7.96 -0.14
C TYR A 576 34.01 6.52 0.37
N GLY A 577 34.36 6.36 1.66
CA GLY A 577 34.43 5.05 2.32
C GLY A 577 35.40 4.08 1.64
N ALA A 578 36.51 4.58 1.08
CA ALA A 578 37.62 3.75 0.61
C ALA A 578 38.47 3.28 1.80
N ALA A 579 38.90 2.02 1.77
CA ALA A 579 39.84 1.51 2.77
C ALA A 579 41.27 1.71 2.26
N PRO A 580 42.27 1.99 3.12
CA PRO A 580 43.68 2.11 2.70
C PRO A 580 44.18 0.91 1.86
N GLU A 581 43.64 -0.28 2.11
CA GLU A 581 43.94 -1.52 1.42
C GLU A 581 43.49 -1.50 -0.05
N ASP A 582 42.40 -0.78 -0.38
CA ASP A 582 41.93 -0.63 -1.77
C ASP A 582 43.02 0.03 -2.64
N TYR A 583 43.69 1.06 -2.11
CA TYR A 583 44.75 1.79 -2.80
C TYR A 583 46.03 0.96 -2.92
N ALA A 584 46.42 0.27 -1.83
CA ALA A 584 47.61 -0.57 -1.83
C ALA A 584 47.47 -1.75 -2.81
N ALA A 585 46.30 -2.40 -2.84
CA ALA A 585 46.01 -3.48 -3.76
C ALA A 585 46.05 -3.02 -5.23
N PHE A 586 45.43 -1.87 -5.53
CA PHE A 586 45.46 -1.29 -6.88
C PHE A 586 46.89 -0.97 -7.33
N ALA A 587 47.69 -0.34 -6.47
CA ALA A 587 49.08 0.01 -6.77
C ALA A 587 49.94 -1.25 -6.99
N ALA A 588 49.76 -2.28 -6.16
CA ALA A 588 50.46 -3.55 -6.31
C ALA A 588 50.10 -4.29 -7.61
N GLN A 589 48.83 -4.24 -8.03
CA GLN A 589 48.36 -4.93 -9.23
C GLN A 589 48.69 -4.19 -10.53
N THR A 590 48.68 -2.86 -10.53
CA THR A 590 48.80 -2.05 -11.75
C THR A 590 50.15 -1.35 -11.89
N GLY A 591 50.94 -1.26 -10.82
CA GLY A 591 52.15 -0.45 -10.76
C GLY A 591 51.90 1.06 -10.75
N GLN A 592 50.63 1.50 -10.67
CA GLN A 592 50.24 2.91 -10.72
C GLN A 592 49.53 3.34 -9.43
N PRO A 593 49.88 4.49 -8.84
CA PRO A 593 49.23 4.98 -7.62
C PRO A 593 47.92 5.75 -7.92
N ILE A 594 47.01 5.76 -6.94
CA ILE A 594 45.90 6.73 -6.86
C ILE A 594 46.19 7.67 -5.69
N ASP A 595 46.26 8.98 -5.94
CA ASP A 595 46.51 9.97 -4.89
C ASP A 595 45.28 10.11 -3.99
N HIS A 596 45.46 9.75 -2.72
CA HIS A 596 44.46 9.89 -1.66
C HIS A 596 45.03 10.71 -0.48
N ALA A 597 46.17 11.37 -0.66
CA ALA A 597 46.90 12.11 0.36
C ALA A 597 46.44 13.59 0.42
N HIS A 598 45.12 13.80 0.45
CA HIS A 598 44.49 15.12 0.49
C HIS A 598 43.70 15.37 1.79
N GLY A 599 43.50 14.36 2.64
CA GLY A 599 42.91 14.52 3.97
C GLY A 599 41.40 14.82 3.98
N ILE A 600 40.69 14.53 2.89
CA ILE A 600 39.22 14.71 2.79
C ILE A 600 38.56 13.33 2.87
N GLU A 601 37.66 13.16 3.84
CA GLU A 601 36.73 12.01 3.87
C GLU A 601 35.35 12.49 3.36
N PRO A 602 34.96 12.17 2.12
CA PRO A 602 33.74 12.72 1.54
C PRO A 602 32.44 12.28 2.23
N LEU A 603 32.44 11.20 3.04
CA LEU A 603 31.28 10.88 3.88
C LEU A 603 31.09 11.85 5.04
N VAL A 604 32.13 12.52 5.50
CA VAL A 604 32.07 13.40 6.67
C VAL A 604 32.06 14.86 6.21
N ASP A 605 32.87 15.20 5.21
CA ASP A 605 33.17 16.57 4.82
C ASP A 605 32.79 16.83 3.36
N LEU A 606 31.53 17.23 3.15
CA LEU A 606 31.01 17.58 1.83
C LEU A 606 31.58 18.89 1.28
N ASP A 607 31.94 19.84 2.15
CA ASP A 607 32.54 21.10 1.70
C ASP A 607 33.98 20.86 1.21
N GLY A 608 34.71 19.98 1.90
CA GLY A 608 35.99 19.44 1.46
C GLY A 608 35.89 18.69 0.14
N LEU A 609 34.84 17.89 -0.06
CA LEU A 609 34.58 17.25 -1.35
C LEU A 609 34.36 18.30 -2.46
N ALA A 610 33.58 19.35 -2.20
CA ALA A 610 33.37 20.43 -3.18
C ALA A 610 34.69 21.12 -3.56
N ALA A 611 35.54 21.42 -2.57
CA ALA A 611 36.87 21.99 -2.79
C ALA A 611 37.79 21.04 -3.57
N LEU A 612 37.77 19.74 -3.27
CA LEU A 612 38.57 18.73 -3.96
C LEU A 612 38.11 18.51 -5.41
N VAL A 613 36.80 18.47 -5.66
CA VAL A 613 36.24 18.44 -7.01
C VAL A 613 36.64 19.69 -7.78
N ALA A 614 36.63 20.87 -7.15
CA ALA A 614 37.11 22.10 -7.77
C ALA A 614 38.61 22.07 -8.10
N ALA A 615 39.41 21.36 -7.30
CA ALA A 615 40.86 21.28 -7.45
C ALA A 615 41.34 20.39 -8.63
N VAL A 616 40.56 19.39 -9.05
CA VAL A 616 40.90 18.51 -10.19
C VAL A 616 40.51 19.13 -11.54
N ASP A 617 41.07 18.65 -12.65
CA ASP A 617 40.78 19.18 -14.00
C ASP A 617 39.56 18.50 -14.63
N LEU A 618 39.36 17.21 -14.35
CA LEU A 618 38.26 16.38 -14.86
C LEU A 618 37.80 15.42 -13.76
N VAL A 619 36.49 15.14 -13.69
CA VAL A 619 35.93 14.08 -12.85
C VAL A 619 35.49 12.91 -13.72
N VAL A 620 35.90 11.68 -13.41
CA VAL A 620 35.39 10.46 -14.05
C VAL A 620 34.81 9.56 -12.97
N ALA A 621 33.51 9.26 -13.03
CA ALA A 621 32.83 8.57 -11.95
C ALA A 621 31.60 7.79 -12.43
N PRO A 622 31.21 6.68 -11.77
CA PRO A 622 29.87 6.16 -11.92
C PRO A 622 28.84 7.16 -11.41
N ALA A 623 27.59 7.04 -11.87
CA ALA A 623 26.49 7.90 -11.43
C ALA A 623 26.24 7.83 -9.90
N ASN A 624 26.87 8.71 -9.15
CA ASN A 624 26.81 8.84 -7.69
C ASN A 624 26.86 10.34 -7.27
N ASN A 625 26.91 10.61 -5.97
CA ASN A 625 26.91 11.98 -5.45
C ASN A 625 28.03 12.86 -6.02
N THR A 626 29.21 12.31 -6.29
CA THR A 626 30.36 13.06 -6.83
C THR A 626 30.06 13.66 -8.20
N VAL A 627 29.27 12.97 -9.03
CA VAL A 627 28.82 13.48 -10.32
C VAL A 627 27.90 14.70 -10.14
N HIS A 628 27.01 14.68 -9.14
CA HIS A 628 26.14 15.82 -8.84
C HIS A 628 26.94 17.04 -8.32
N PHE A 629 27.99 16.82 -7.51
CA PHE A 629 28.92 17.88 -7.12
C PHE A 629 29.66 18.48 -8.32
N ALA A 630 30.24 17.64 -9.18
CA ALA A 630 30.92 18.10 -10.39
C ALA A 630 29.96 18.89 -11.31
N GLY A 631 28.74 18.38 -11.46
CA GLY A 631 27.62 19.01 -12.14
C GLY A 631 27.33 20.42 -11.63
N ALA A 632 27.07 20.54 -10.32
CA ALA A 632 26.72 21.79 -9.68
C ALA A 632 27.89 22.79 -9.53
N LEU A 633 29.14 22.33 -9.69
CA LEU A 633 30.37 23.15 -9.76
C LEU A 633 30.74 23.60 -11.18
N ALA A 634 29.99 23.20 -12.21
CA ALA A 634 30.38 23.38 -13.61
C ALA A 634 31.72 22.69 -13.99
N LYS A 635 32.15 21.68 -13.23
CA LYS A 635 33.39 20.93 -13.48
C LYS A 635 33.16 19.94 -14.63
N PRO A 636 34.05 19.83 -15.64
CA PRO A 636 33.97 18.77 -16.63
C PRO A 636 33.86 17.41 -15.97
N CYS A 637 32.89 16.60 -16.38
CA CYS A 637 32.58 15.34 -15.74
C CYS A 637 32.23 14.26 -16.77
N TRP A 638 32.82 13.08 -16.64
CA TRP A 638 32.47 11.90 -17.42
C TRP A 638 31.79 10.88 -16.52
N THR A 639 30.53 10.59 -16.81
CA THR A 639 29.71 9.70 -16.01
C THR A 639 29.60 8.33 -16.65
N LEU A 640 29.95 7.30 -15.89
CA LEU A 640 29.88 5.90 -16.32
C LEU A 640 28.53 5.31 -15.88
N LEU A 641 27.75 4.80 -16.84
CA LEU A 641 26.40 4.31 -16.60
C LEU A 641 26.28 2.81 -16.88
N PRO A 642 25.57 2.06 -16.03
CA PRO A 642 25.24 0.66 -16.33
C PRO A 642 24.24 0.59 -17.49
N THR A 643 24.00 -0.64 -17.98
CA THR A 643 22.99 -0.90 -19.03
C THR A 643 21.60 -0.35 -18.70
N ARG A 644 21.27 -0.26 -17.40
CA ARG A 644 19.99 0.22 -16.88
C ARG A 644 20.24 1.43 -15.98
N PRO A 645 20.30 2.64 -16.58
CA PRO A 645 20.64 3.85 -15.84
C PRO A 645 19.50 4.31 -14.94
N ASP A 646 19.84 5.17 -13.99
CA ASP A 646 18.86 5.95 -13.23
C ASP A 646 18.16 6.97 -14.14
N TRP A 647 16.94 7.37 -13.77
CA TRP A 647 16.04 8.19 -14.58
C TRP A 647 16.64 9.53 -15.02
N ARG A 648 17.59 10.08 -14.27
CA ARG A 648 18.24 11.39 -14.53
C ARG A 648 19.05 11.41 -15.82
N TRP A 649 19.46 10.24 -16.30
CA TRP A 649 20.44 10.11 -17.37
C TRP A 649 19.83 9.73 -18.72
N GLY A 650 18.53 9.44 -18.78
CA GLY A 650 17.88 8.95 -20.01
C GLY A 650 18.43 7.61 -20.50
N LEU A 651 17.89 7.09 -21.60
CA LEU A 651 18.25 5.77 -22.14
C LEU A 651 19.38 5.80 -23.17
N THR A 652 19.43 6.83 -24.02
CA THR A 652 20.24 6.80 -25.26
C THR A 652 21.27 7.91 -25.38
N ARG A 653 21.14 9.01 -24.63
CA ARG A 653 21.98 10.19 -24.79
C ARG A 653 23.40 10.01 -24.25
N ASP A 654 24.36 10.69 -24.86
CA ASP A 654 25.76 10.73 -24.40
C ASP A 654 26.09 12.03 -23.64
N ASP A 655 25.08 12.85 -23.35
CA ASP A 655 25.15 14.08 -22.56
C ASP A 655 24.20 14.03 -21.33
N SER A 656 24.06 15.14 -20.62
CA SER A 656 23.14 15.28 -19.48
C SER A 656 22.31 16.55 -19.58
N LEU A 657 20.98 16.41 -19.44
CA LEU A 657 20.07 17.56 -19.36
C LEU A 657 20.25 18.38 -18.07
N TRP A 658 20.75 17.74 -17.01
CA TRP A 658 20.97 18.39 -15.72
C TRP A 658 22.31 19.11 -15.67
N TYR A 659 23.32 18.58 -16.36
CA TYR A 659 24.71 19.06 -16.30
C TYR A 659 25.29 19.15 -17.71
N PRO A 660 25.17 20.31 -18.39
CA PRO A 660 25.57 20.45 -19.79
C PRO A 660 27.03 20.10 -20.11
N GLN A 661 27.92 20.23 -19.12
CA GLN A 661 29.34 19.89 -19.22
C GLN A 661 29.65 18.40 -19.04
N THR A 662 28.64 17.57 -18.78
CA THR A 662 28.81 16.15 -18.48
C THR A 662 28.70 15.30 -19.74
N ARG A 663 29.70 14.47 -19.98
CA ARG A 663 29.69 13.41 -21.00
C ARG A 663 29.32 12.08 -20.35
N VAL A 664 28.58 11.23 -21.05
CA VAL A 664 28.10 9.94 -20.57
C VAL A 664 28.75 8.80 -21.34
N PHE A 665 29.13 7.74 -20.64
CA PHE A 665 29.62 6.49 -21.22
C PHE A 665 28.77 5.32 -20.70
N ARG A 666 28.13 4.58 -21.62
CA ARG A 666 27.16 3.54 -21.27
C ARG A 666 27.72 2.15 -21.48
N GLN A 667 27.57 1.30 -20.48
CA GLN A 667 27.80 -0.13 -20.59
C GLN A 667 26.85 -0.77 -21.61
N GLN A 668 27.37 -1.65 -22.49
CA GLN A 668 26.55 -2.38 -23.45
C GLN A 668 26.02 -3.72 -22.93
N ARG A 669 26.77 -4.39 -22.05
CA ARG A 669 26.41 -5.70 -21.47
C ARG A 669 26.54 -5.64 -19.96
N ASP A 670 25.52 -6.15 -19.26
CA ASP A 670 25.43 -6.04 -17.80
C ASP A 670 26.66 -6.67 -17.14
N GLY A 671 27.34 -5.89 -16.28
CA GLY A 671 28.57 -6.30 -15.60
C GLY A 671 29.87 -6.20 -16.42
N ASP A 672 29.80 -6.03 -17.75
CA ASP A 672 30.97 -5.90 -18.62
C ASP A 672 31.40 -4.43 -18.76
N TRP A 673 32.32 -3.99 -17.90
CA TRP A 673 32.80 -2.60 -17.85
C TRP A 673 34.06 -2.34 -18.68
N GLU A 674 34.75 -3.39 -19.14
CA GLU A 674 36.03 -3.25 -19.83
C GLU A 674 35.91 -2.45 -21.15
N PRO A 675 34.92 -2.70 -22.03
CA PRO A 675 34.70 -1.88 -23.23
C PRO A 675 34.38 -0.41 -22.91
N VAL A 676 33.77 -0.14 -21.76
CA VAL A 676 33.50 1.23 -21.30
C VAL A 676 34.83 1.91 -20.97
N MET A 677 35.68 1.25 -20.19
CA MET A 677 36.98 1.81 -19.77
C MET A 677 37.95 2.01 -20.94
N VAL A 678 37.91 1.15 -21.96
CA VAL A 678 38.67 1.36 -23.21
C VAL A 678 38.27 2.66 -23.91
N ARG A 679 36.96 2.92 -24.05
CA ARG A 679 36.46 4.17 -24.66
C ARG A 679 36.75 5.39 -23.79
N VAL A 680 36.72 5.25 -22.47
CA VAL A 680 37.10 6.32 -21.55
C VAL A 680 38.57 6.67 -21.70
N ALA A 681 39.47 5.67 -21.76
CA ALA A 681 40.89 5.90 -21.96
C ALA A 681 41.20 6.56 -23.32
N ALA A 682 40.56 6.10 -24.41
CA ALA A 682 40.69 6.72 -25.72
C ALA A 682 40.24 8.19 -25.72
N ALA A 683 39.05 8.46 -25.15
CA ALA A 683 38.55 9.82 -25.00
C ALA A 683 39.47 10.69 -24.13
N LEU A 684 40.09 10.11 -23.09
CA LEU A 684 41.03 10.81 -22.22
C LEU A 684 42.30 11.23 -22.95
N GLY A 685 42.82 10.37 -23.84
CA GLY A 685 43.95 10.71 -24.71
C GLY A 685 43.64 11.93 -25.58
N GLU A 686 42.52 11.90 -26.31
CA GLU A 686 42.07 13.02 -27.14
C GLU A 686 41.88 14.31 -26.33
N TRP A 687 41.33 14.20 -25.11
CA TRP A 687 41.11 15.36 -24.24
C TRP A 687 42.42 15.98 -23.75
N VAL A 688 43.41 15.17 -23.39
CA VAL A 688 44.74 15.64 -22.98
C VAL A 688 45.47 16.33 -24.14
N GLU A 689 45.41 15.74 -25.35
CA GLU A 689 46.02 16.30 -26.56
C GLU A 689 45.37 17.64 -26.95
N GLY A 690 44.03 17.69 -26.98
CA GLY A 690 43.28 18.89 -27.34
C GLY A 690 43.47 20.07 -26.37
N GLN A 691 43.73 19.79 -25.09
CA GLN A 691 44.09 20.80 -24.08
C GLN A 691 45.53 21.30 -24.28
N SER A 692 46.45 20.42 -24.69
CA SER A 692 47.85 20.77 -24.96
C SER A 692 47.99 21.66 -26.20
N ALA A 693 47.14 21.46 -27.22
CA ALA A 693 47.08 22.31 -28.41
C ALA A 693 46.47 23.71 -28.17
N ARG A 694 45.74 23.93 -27.06
CA ARG A 694 45.13 25.22 -26.69
C ARG A 694 45.99 26.06 -25.74
N ALA A 695 47.10 25.53 -25.22
CA ALA A 695 48.05 26.33 -24.47
C ALA A 695 48.83 27.23 -25.46
N PRO A 696 48.88 28.56 -25.28
CA PRO A 696 49.69 29.41 -26.15
C PRO A 696 51.15 28.94 -26.04
N SER A 697 51.80 28.76 -27.19
CA SER A 697 53.21 28.45 -27.29
C SER A 697 54.02 29.56 -26.62
N SER A 698 54.33 29.40 -25.33
CA SER A 698 55.30 30.25 -24.65
C SER A 698 56.71 29.79 -25.06
N SER A 699 57.07 30.10 -26.30
CA SER A 699 58.43 30.02 -26.80
C SER A 699 58.57 30.94 -28.02
N GLN A 700 59.00 32.18 -27.76
CA GLN A 700 59.98 32.99 -28.51
C GLN A 700 59.79 34.47 -28.19
N THR A 701 60.48 34.96 -27.16
CA THR A 701 61.66 35.87 -27.24
C THR A 701 62.14 36.17 -25.83
#